data_AF-A0A535PBI0-F1
#
_entry.id   AF-A0A535PBI0-F1
#
_cell.length_a   1.000
_cell.length_b   1.000
_cell.length_c   1.000
_cell.angle_alpha   90.00
_cell.angle_beta   90.00
_cell.angle_gamma   90.00
#
_symmetry.space_group_name_H-M   'P 1'
#
loop_
_entity.id
_entity.type
_entity.pdbx_description
1 polymer ?
#
loop_
_entity_poly.entity_id
_entity_poly.type
_entity_poly.pdbx_seq_one_letter_code
_entity_poly.pdbx_strand_id
1 'polypeptide(L)'
;MVSQWFILPLYLCLIFVVGATISFLLCYIAKSLFSRFRSGEFKPGPHRSDIRSDLPASGRDIKTIELPLVGGPAMILALMATAIGAGFLLHFTRDQWTLLIIGLIATAGYMFVGFVDDWHKVFSNEGLSERSKFVGLLLMSVAAALLYFFLTDNGKQSYSPYIDLPIIGPLLCPGRHDQLTYCKNIATFGQTAYFVWLLLLIPLMSVIGTVTALSVDFSDGIDGLAGGLVFSTALALGIIVTGNFDPVHHPEGLVLEIMSLLCASSVLGFLPLNWPSSWAARRGMAKRRAKIYMGDSGALGLGGILAMIAIFSRQESSLLLIGCAFVLEGLSALMSAKVLTPFFRKRLLMLRYASTPVPVHHTEFPKPFLATPLHHHFDLIGWDRRRLVYGAWALGACFAALGVIVGKAPETWERYLVRILVLILAWLVWSSGSWTRRYFVGKHPAERTRRRRLALYYGYPYQVMGLRLYHLVELIEASENVIETPAEELALWQRMNIYDARAMLGLYCYRAGYFPAALVQWTRIPTENRALRPEIERLRVEVENRIALEKQETQPMRLDQIMRPTPVISGNLPPADLPNPHEPIRMEETMDGLGSWTKTPSNASYDDNDDEDHHATSPLHSEAVHIPGVNGDSEASNASIYHVNHPVERNWLTRFLHLAVRQR
;
A
#
# COMPACT_ATOMS: atom_id res chain seq x y z
N MET A 1 55.94 1.29 0.76
CA MET A 1 54.84 2.26 0.56
C MET A 1 54.03 2.00 -0.70
N VAL A 2 54.60 2.01 -1.92
CA VAL A 2 53.82 1.79 -3.17
C VAL A 2 53.01 0.48 -3.18
N SER A 3 53.53 -0.61 -2.58
CA SER A 3 52.84 -1.91 -2.54
C SER A 3 51.51 -1.91 -1.76
N GLN A 4 51.41 -1.22 -0.63
CA GLN A 4 50.20 -1.28 0.23
C GLN A 4 48.96 -0.70 -0.45
N TRP A 5 49.12 0.36 -1.27
CA TRP A 5 48.02 1.02 -1.98
C TRP A 5 47.37 0.14 -3.07
N PHE A 6 48.12 -0.79 -3.69
CA PHE A 6 47.56 -1.75 -4.64
C PHE A 6 47.04 -3.03 -3.97
N ILE A 7 47.61 -3.40 -2.83
CA ILE A 7 47.29 -4.66 -2.13
C ILE A 7 46.00 -4.54 -1.29
N LEU A 8 45.79 -3.40 -0.61
CA LEU A 8 44.60 -3.18 0.21
C LEU A 8 43.26 -3.32 -0.56
N PRO A 9 43.04 -2.65 -1.73
CA PRO A 9 41.78 -2.81 -2.48
C PRO A 9 41.58 -4.24 -2.98
N LEU A 10 42.66 -4.98 -3.29
CA LEU A 10 42.56 -6.39 -3.68
C LEU A 10 42.08 -7.26 -2.52
N TYR A 11 42.56 -7.03 -1.29
CA TYR A 11 42.03 -7.69 -0.10
C TYR A 11 40.57 -7.32 0.18
N LEU A 12 40.18 -6.05 0.01
CA LEU A 12 38.79 -5.61 0.20
C LEU A 12 37.84 -6.25 -0.82
N CYS A 13 38.23 -6.34 -2.09
CA CYS A 13 37.50 -7.09 -3.10
C CYS A 13 37.41 -8.58 -2.77
N LEU A 14 38.49 -9.20 -2.27
CA LEU A 14 38.49 -10.59 -1.84
C LEU A 14 37.54 -10.82 -0.66
N ILE A 15 37.56 -9.95 0.36
CA ILE A 15 36.64 -9.99 1.52
C ILE A 15 35.19 -9.86 1.06
N PHE A 16 34.90 -8.96 0.11
CA PHE A 16 33.56 -8.79 -0.47
C PHE A 16 33.07 -10.05 -1.20
N VAL A 17 33.91 -10.68 -2.04
CA VAL A 17 33.55 -11.93 -2.75
C VAL A 17 33.38 -13.10 -1.78
N VAL A 18 34.25 -13.22 -0.78
CA VAL A 18 34.17 -14.25 0.27
C VAL A 18 32.91 -14.05 1.12
N GLY A 19 32.56 -12.80 1.48
CA GLY A 19 31.31 -12.46 2.16
C GLY A 19 30.06 -12.88 1.39
N ALA A 20 30.02 -12.58 0.09
CA ALA A 20 28.89 -12.94 -0.77
C ALA A 20 28.76 -14.46 -0.96
N THR A 21 29.86 -15.19 -1.13
CA THR A 21 29.84 -16.66 -1.28
C THR A 21 29.46 -17.36 0.02
N ILE A 22 29.99 -16.95 1.18
CA ILE A 22 29.62 -17.49 2.49
C ILE A 22 28.14 -17.21 2.79
N SER A 23 27.64 -16.01 2.48
CA SER A 23 26.22 -15.70 2.65
C SER A 23 25.32 -16.53 1.74
N PHE A 24 25.65 -16.70 0.46
CA PHE A 24 24.90 -17.58 -0.44
C PHE A 24 24.86 -19.03 0.07
N LEU A 25 26.00 -19.56 0.52
CA LEU A 25 26.10 -20.91 1.08
C LEU A 25 25.26 -21.07 2.35
N LEU A 26 25.36 -20.13 3.31
CA LEU A 26 24.58 -20.19 4.54
C LEU A 26 23.08 -20.04 4.29
N CYS A 27 22.64 -19.15 3.39
CA CYS A 27 21.23 -19.06 3.00
C CYS A 27 20.74 -20.34 2.31
N TYR A 28 21.57 -20.99 1.49
CA TYR A 28 21.23 -22.27 0.85
C TYR A 28 21.12 -23.41 1.88
N ILE A 29 22.05 -23.50 2.82
CA ILE A 29 22.04 -24.48 3.92
C ILE A 29 20.82 -24.25 4.82
N ALA A 30 20.56 -23.01 5.24
CA ALA A 30 19.43 -22.66 6.09
C ALA A 30 18.08 -23.02 5.44
N LYS A 31 17.93 -22.78 4.13
CA LYS A 31 16.76 -23.24 3.35
C LYS A 31 16.58 -24.76 3.38
N SER A 32 17.68 -25.51 3.31
CA SER A 32 17.64 -26.98 3.32
C SER A 32 17.25 -27.51 4.71
N LEU A 33 17.91 -26.99 5.75
CA LEU A 33 17.75 -27.43 7.14
C LEU A 33 16.39 -27.01 7.74
N PHE A 34 15.95 -25.78 7.49
CA PHE A 34 14.76 -25.17 8.09
C PHE A 34 13.62 -24.99 7.08
N SER A 35 13.46 -25.94 6.14
CA SER A 35 12.43 -25.88 5.08
C SER A 35 10.97 -25.81 5.57
N ARG A 36 10.73 -26.14 6.85
CA ARG A 36 9.44 -26.09 7.56
C ARG A 36 9.21 -24.79 8.34
N PHE A 37 10.23 -23.95 8.53
CA PHE A 37 10.11 -22.69 9.27
C PHE A 37 9.45 -21.62 8.40
N ARG A 38 8.12 -21.65 8.36
CA ARG A 38 7.26 -20.83 7.51
C ARG A 38 6.22 -20.14 8.38
N SER A 39 5.97 -18.86 8.11
CA SER A 39 4.95 -18.12 8.82
C SER A 39 3.58 -18.49 8.28
N GLY A 40 2.69 -18.92 9.18
CA GLY A 40 1.27 -19.09 8.92
C GLY A 40 0.47 -17.78 9.02
N GLU A 41 1.15 -16.62 9.08
CA GLU A 41 0.51 -15.32 9.14
C GLU A 41 -0.30 -15.09 7.85
N PHE A 42 -1.61 -15.22 7.97
CA PHE A 42 -2.56 -14.96 6.90
C PHE A 42 -2.65 -13.45 6.67
N LYS A 43 -1.61 -12.83 6.09
CA LYS A 43 -1.64 -11.43 5.67
C LYS A 43 -2.77 -11.28 4.65
N PRO A 44 -3.89 -10.60 4.99
CA PRO A 44 -4.96 -10.39 4.03
C PRO A 44 -4.36 -9.61 2.85
N GLY A 45 -4.40 -10.22 1.67
CA GLY A 45 -3.81 -9.62 0.48
C GLY A 45 -4.38 -8.22 0.25
N PRO A 46 -3.61 -7.27 -0.33
CA PRO A 46 -4.03 -5.87 -0.43
C PRO A 46 -5.28 -5.61 -1.30
N HIS A 47 -5.94 -6.65 -1.83
CA HIS A 47 -7.37 -6.60 -2.15
C HIS A 47 -8.22 -6.49 -0.86
N ARG A 48 -8.18 -5.27 -0.32
CA ARG A 48 -9.19 -4.55 0.49
C ARG A 48 -10.31 -5.44 1.03
N SER A 49 -10.35 -5.58 2.35
CA SER A 49 -11.34 -6.27 3.19
C SER A 49 -12.78 -5.73 3.09
N ASP A 50 -13.08 -4.90 2.09
CA ASP A 50 -14.43 -4.48 1.71
C ASP A 50 -15.18 -5.64 1.03
N ILE A 51 -14.47 -6.68 0.58
CA ILE A 51 -15.04 -8.01 0.28
C ILE A 51 -15.18 -8.76 1.60
N ARG A 52 -16.35 -8.60 2.23
CA ARG A 52 -16.80 -9.48 3.31
C ARG A 52 -16.81 -10.93 2.79
N SER A 53 -16.25 -11.85 3.56
CA SER A 53 -16.04 -13.29 3.25
C SER A 53 -17.31 -14.10 2.97
N ASP A 54 -18.48 -13.49 3.14
CA ASP A 54 -19.75 -14.19 3.36
C ASP A 54 -20.58 -14.32 2.07
N LEU A 55 -20.05 -13.85 0.93
CA LEU A 55 -20.62 -14.02 -0.41
C LEU A 55 -19.71 -14.97 -1.23
N PRO A 56 -20.28 -15.98 -1.93
CA PRO A 56 -19.49 -17.00 -2.64
C PRO A 56 -18.86 -16.45 -3.92
N ALA A 57 -17.76 -15.71 -3.77
CA ALA A 57 -16.92 -15.23 -4.85
C ALA A 57 -16.07 -16.37 -5.44
N SER A 58 -16.70 -17.23 -6.25
CA SER A 58 -16.09 -18.15 -7.22
C SER A 58 -14.75 -18.81 -6.79
N GLY A 59 -14.77 -19.55 -5.67
CA GLY A 59 -14.08 -20.84 -5.54
C GLY A 59 -12.56 -20.92 -5.75
N ARG A 60 -11.77 -19.86 -5.52
CA ARG A 60 -10.30 -19.95 -5.45
C ARG A 60 -9.70 -19.08 -4.35
N ASP A 61 -9.72 -19.59 -3.12
CA ASP A 61 -8.80 -19.15 -2.07
C ASP A 61 -7.36 -19.41 -2.52
N ILE A 62 -6.66 -18.35 -2.91
CA ILE A 62 -5.27 -18.44 -3.35
C ILE A 62 -4.40 -18.65 -2.11
N LYS A 63 -4.17 -19.92 -1.74
CA LYS A 63 -3.13 -20.29 -0.77
C LYS A 63 -1.82 -19.62 -1.18
N THR A 64 -1.40 -18.63 -0.41
CA THR A 64 -0.11 -17.98 -0.59
C THR A 64 0.98 -19.01 -0.39
N ILE A 65 1.86 -19.17 -1.38
CA ILE A 65 3.00 -20.08 -1.25
C ILE A 65 3.99 -19.46 -0.26
N GLU A 66 3.89 -19.89 0.99
CA GLU A 66 4.77 -19.53 2.10
C GLU A 66 6.19 -20.04 1.81
N LEU A 67 7.13 -19.12 1.69
CA LEU A 67 8.57 -19.41 1.63
C LEU A 67 9.14 -19.45 3.06
N PRO A 68 10.24 -20.18 3.32
CA PRO A 68 10.86 -20.22 4.63
C PRO A 68 11.46 -18.85 5.03
N LEU A 69 11.24 -18.43 6.27
CA LEU A 69 11.77 -17.18 6.86
C LEU A 69 13.14 -17.45 7.47
N VAL A 70 14.15 -17.66 6.61
CA VAL A 70 15.48 -18.12 7.03
C VAL A 70 16.63 -17.32 6.41
N GLY A 71 16.31 -16.30 5.59
CA GLY A 71 17.30 -15.45 4.92
C GLY A 71 18.05 -14.58 5.92
N GLY A 72 17.31 -13.82 6.72
CA GLY A 72 17.85 -12.84 7.66
C GLY A 72 18.92 -13.36 8.61
N PRO A 73 18.65 -14.40 9.42
CA PRO A 73 19.64 -14.92 10.37
C PRO A 73 20.87 -15.49 9.66
N ALA A 74 20.67 -16.16 8.52
CA ALA A 74 21.77 -16.71 7.73
C ALA A 74 22.69 -15.62 7.14
N MET A 75 22.13 -14.49 6.68
CA MET A 75 22.90 -13.34 6.19
C MET A 75 23.70 -12.65 7.29
N ILE A 76 23.10 -12.42 8.46
CA ILE A 76 23.78 -11.74 9.57
C ILE A 76 24.87 -12.63 10.17
N LEU A 77 24.64 -13.94 10.30
CA LEU A 77 25.68 -14.89 10.71
C LEU A 77 26.84 -14.97 9.69
N ALA A 78 26.54 -14.94 8.39
CA ALA A 78 27.57 -14.85 7.35
C ALA A 78 28.41 -13.57 7.48
N LEU A 79 27.74 -12.43 7.67
CA LEU A 79 28.37 -11.14 7.90
C LEU A 79 29.28 -11.16 9.14
N MET A 80 28.80 -11.67 10.27
CA MET A 80 29.60 -11.77 11.50
C MET A 80 30.84 -12.66 11.31
N ALA A 81 30.69 -13.84 10.71
CA ALA A 81 31.80 -14.77 10.49
C ALA A 81 32.88 -14.16 9.57
N THR A 82 32.44 -13.53 8.46
CA THR A 82 33.34 -12.88 7.51
C THR A 82 34.00 -11.62 8.07
N ALA A 83 33.30 -10.85 8.92
CA ALA A 83 33.85 -9.68 9.61
C ALA A 83 34.97 -10.05 10.58
N ILE A 84 34.76 -11.11 11.39
CA ILE A 84 35.80 -11.63 12.30
C ILE A 84 36.98 -12.17 11.49
N GLY A 85 36.73 -12.92 10.40
CA GLY A 85 37.78 -13.40 9.50
C GLY A 85 38.60 -12.26 8.86
N ALA A 86 37.94 -11.17 8.43
CA ALA A 86 38.59 -9.99 7.89
C ALA A 86 39.47 -9.27 8.92
N GLY A 87 39.01 -9.17 10.19
CA GLY A 87 39.80 -8.57 11.27
C GLY A 87 41.09 -9.35 11.58
N PHE A 88 41.07 -10.68 11.48
CA PHE A 88 42.28 -11.50 11.58
C PHE A 88 43.19 -11.36 10.34
N LEU A 89 42.61 -11.38 9.13
CA LEU A 89 43.34 -11.27 7.86
C LEU A 89 44.10 -9.93 7.71
N LEU A 90 43.50 -8.84 8.22
CA LEU A 90 44.06 -7.49 8.13
C LEU A 90 44.78 -7.04 9.42
N HIS A 91 45.00 -7.96 10.36
CA HIS A 91 45.71 -7.71 11.62
C HIS A 91 45.21 -6.47 12.39
N PHE A 92 43.89 -6.42 12.63
CA PHE A 92 43.26 -5.28 13.30
C PHE A 92 43.90 -4.96 14.66
N THR A 93 44.07 -3.65 14.93
CA THR A 93 44.48 -3.14 16.24
C THR A 93 43.38 -3.34 17.29
N ARG A 94 43.71 -3.19 18.57
CA ARG A 94 42.74 -3.33 19.67
C ARG A 94 41.52 -2.44 19.49
N ASP A 95 41.70 -1.20 19.03
CA ASP A 95 40.64 -0.22 18.88
C ASP A 95 39.78 -0.48 17.63
N GLN A 96 40.39 -1.05 16.58
CA GLN A 96 39.65 -1.55 15.41
C GLN A 96 38.78 -2.75 15.80
N TRP A 97 39.28 -3.66 16.63
CA TRP A 97 38.52 -4.79 17.17
C TRP A 97 37.37 -4.35 18.07
N THR A 98 37.56 -3.38 18.99
CA THR A 98 36.46 -2.91 19.84
C THR A 98 35.34 -2.28 19.00
N LEU A 99 35.68 -1.41 18.04
CA LEU A 99 34.70 -0.80 17.14
C LEU A 99 33.93 -1.85 16.32
N LEU A 100 34.63 -2.84 15.75
CA LEU A 100 34.03 -3.94 15.00
C LEU A 100 33.05 -4.73 15.87
N ILE A 101 33.48 -5.14 17.06
CA ILE A 101 32.69 -5.97 17.97
C ILE A 101 31.42 -5.24 18.44
N ILE A 102 31.50 -3.94 18.75
CA ILE A 102 30.32 -3.15 19.12
C ILE A 102 29.33 -3.07 17.94
N GLY A 103 29.84 -2.86 16.72
CA GLY A 103 29.04 -2.90 15.49
C GLY A 103 28.33 -4.24 15.25
N LEU A 104 29.05 -5.35 15.43
CA LEU A 104 28.50 -6.70 15.28
C LEU A 104 27.50 -7.06 16.39
N ILE A 105 27.77 -6.69 17.65
CA ILE A 105 26.84 -6.89 18.78
C ILE A 105 25.53 -6.12 18.56
N ALA A 106 25.61 -4.85 18.14
CA ALA A 106 24.41 -4.08 17.84
C ALA A 106 23.61 -4.70 16.68
N THR A 107 24.29 -5.10 15.60
CA THR A 107 23.68 -5.80 14.45
C THR A 107 22.98 -7.09 14.87
N ALA A 108 23.63 -7.91 15.71
CA ALA A 108 23.06 -9.13 16.26
C ALA A 108 21.88 -8.85 17.21
N GLY A 109 21.92 -7.76 17.98
CA GLY A 109 20.82 -7.31 18.83
C GLY A 109 19.57 -6.91 18.04
N TYR A 110 19.72 -6.12 16.98
CA TYR A 110 18.61 -5.80 16.08
C TYR A 110 18.06 -7.04 15.36
N MET A 111 18.95 -7.93 14.89
CA MET A 111 18.56 -9.22 14.31
C MET A 111 17.78 -10.07 15.32
N PHE A 112 18.20 -10.10 16.59
CA PHE A 112 17.53 -10.87 17.65
C PHE A 112 16.10 -10.38 17.90
N VAL A 113 15.88 -9.04 17.95
CA VAL A 113 14.52 -8.47 18.07
C VAL A 113 13.62 -8.92 16.91
N GLY A 114 14.13 -8.87 15.68
CA GLY A 114 13.38 -9.35 14.52
C GLY A 114 13.20 -10.87 14.47
N PHE A 115 14.16 -11.64 14.99
CA PHE A 115 14.04 -13.10 15.09
C PHE A 115 12.99 -13.53 16.11
N VAL A 116 12.86 -12.82 17.24
CA VAL A 116 11.77 -13.06 18.20
C VAL A 116 10.42 -12.75 17.54
N ASP A 117 10.34 -11.74 16.67
CA ASP A 117 9.12 -11.45 15.90
C ASP A 117 8.78 -12.54 14.87
N ASP A 118 9.76 -12.91 14.02
CA ASP A 118 9.64 -14.02 13.06
C ASP A 118 9.24 -15.34 13.76
N TRP A 119 9.75 -15.59 14.98
CA TRP A 119 9.39 -16.75 15.79
C TRP A 119 7.93 -16.72 16.25
N HIS A 120 7.44 -15.59 16.76
CA HIS A 120 6.02 -15.45 17.14
C HIS A 120 5.10 -15.61 15.91
N LYS A 121 5.45 -15.03 14.76
CA LYS A 121 4.74 -15.20 13.48
C LYS A 121 4.67 -16.65 12.98
N VAL A 122 5.62 -17.51 13.35
CA VAL A 122 5.67 -18.92 12.96
C VAL A 122 4.90 -19.82 13.92
N PHE A 123 4.99 -19.59 15.23
CA PHE A 123 4.39 -20.47 16.24
C PHE A 123 3.01 -20.01 16.75
N SER A 124 2.74 -18.70 16.77
CA SER A 124 1.51 -18.11 17.30
C SER A 124 0.60 -17.49 16.23
N ASN A 125 1.01 -17.49 14.96
CA ASN A 125 0.37 -16.81 13.82
C ASN A 125 0.21 -15.28 13.95
N GLU A 126 0.73 -14.68 15.01
CA GLU A 126 0.72 -13.23 15.28
C GLU A 126 2.15 -12.75 15.54
N GLY A 127 2.50 -11.56 15.04
CA GLY A 127 3.79 -10.92 15.35
C GLY A 127 3.80 -10.23 16.72
N LEU A 128 4.95 -9.65 17.10
CA LEU A 128 5.04 -8.84 18.32
C LEU A 128 4.16 -7.60 18.19
N SER A 129 3.68 -7.09 19.33
CA SER A 129 3.03 -5.78 19.36
C SER A 129 3.97 -4.69 18.85
N GLU A 130 3.43 -3.69 18.13
CA GLU A 130 4.22 -2.55 17.64
C GLU A 130 5.06 -1.89 18.75
N ARG A 131 4.50 -1.85 19.98
CA ARG A 131 5.16 -1.27 21.16
C ARG A 131 6.34 -2.12 21.63
N SER A 132 6.18 -3.44 21.73
CA SER A 132 7.27 -4.33 22.16
C SER A 132 8.38 -4.40 21.12
N LYS A 133 8.06 -4.40 19.81
CA LYS A 133 9.05 -4.30 18.73
C LYS A 133 9.84 -2.98 18.86
N PHE A 134 9.16 -1.84 18.98
CA PHE A 134 9.81 -0.53 19.14
C PHE A 134 10.69 -0.44 20.41
N VAL A 135 10.21 -0.91 21.57
CA VAL A 135 10.97 -0.92 22.82
C VAL A 135 12.21 -1.82 22.70
N GLY A 136 12.10 -2.98 22.07
CA GLY A 136 13.25 -3.86 21.82
C GLY A 136 14.33 -3.18 20.98
N LEU A 137 13.95 -2.53 19.88
CA LEU A 137 14.88 -1.78 19.04
C LEU A 137 15.54 -0.63 19.80
N LEU A 138 14.78 0.13 20.59
CA LEU A 138 15.28 1.23 21.41
C LEU A 138 16.30 0.74 22.46
N LEU A 139 16.00 -0.36 23.17
CA LEU A 139 16.93 -0.94 24.15
C LEU A 139 18.26 -1.36 23.51
N MET A 140 18.24 -1.96 22.31
CA MET A 140 19.44 -2.31 21.57
C MET A 140 20.24 -1.07 21.14
N SER A 141 19.57 -0.01 20.72
CA SER A 141 20.23 1.27 20.39
C SER A 141 20.88 1.94 21.61
N VAL A 142 20.21 1.93 22.77
CA VAL A 142 20.76 2.47 24.03
C VAL A 142 21.98 1.66 24.48
N ALA A 143 21.90 0.33 24.42
CA ALA A 143 23.03 -0.55 24.75
C ALA A 143 24.24 -0.28 23.82
N ALA A 144 24.01 -0.14 22.52
CA ALA A 144 25.04 0.18 21.54
C ALA A 144 25.69 1.55 21.82
N ALA A 145 24.91 2.57 22.19
CA ALA A 145 25.41 3.89 22.56
C ALA A 145 26.29 3.87 23.81
N LEU A 146 25.87 3.14 24.85
CA LEU A 146 26.65 2.97 26.08
C LEU A 146 27.98 2.24 25.80
N LEU A 147 27.94 1.14 25.04
CA LEU A 147 29.14 0.39 24.65
C LEU A 147 30.11 1.28 23.85
N TYR A 148 29.62 2.01 22.85
CA TYR A 148 30.45 2.91 22.04
C TYR A 148 31.10 4.02 22.86
N PHE A 149 30.34 4.65 23.77
CA PHE A 149 30.84 5.73 24.63
C PHE A 149 31.90 5.26 25.63
N PHE A 150 31.68 4.13 26.30
CA PHE A 150 32.62 3.66 27.33
C PHE A 150 33.85 2.94 26.77
N LEU A 151 33.72 2.21 25.66
CA LEU A 151 34.78 1.36 25.10
C LEU A 151 35.59 2.00 23.97
N THR A 152 35.20 3.17 23.45
CA THR A 152 35.87 3.82 22.31
C THR A 152 36.08 5.32 22.56
N ASP A 153 37.30 5.81 22.38
CA ASP A 153 37.61 7.24 22.60
C ASP A 153 36.94 8.16 21.56
N ASN A 154 36.76 7.68 20.33
CA ASN A 154 35.97 8.37 19.30
C ASN A 154 34.48 8.55 19.68
N GLY A 155 33.95 7.69 20.57
CA GLY A 155 32.59 7.80 21.12
C GLY A 155 32.47 8.83 22.24
N LYS A 156 33.58 9.21 22.89
CA LYS A 156 33.63 10.23 23.96
C LYS A 156 33.76 11.65 23.40
N GLN A 157 34.26 11.79 22.18
CA GLN A 157 34.37 13.07 21.48
C GLN A 157 32.99 13.56 21.02
N SER A 158 32.56 14.72 21.52
CA SER A 158 31.37 15.38 21.03
C SER A 158 31.56 15.98 19.63
N TYR A 159 30.51 15.90 18.82
CA TYR A 159 30.42 16.55 17.51
C TYR A 159 28.98 17.00 17.25
N SER A 160 28.82 18.00 16.38
CA SER A 160 27.50 18.41 15.90
C SER A 160 27.23 17.77 14.53
N PRO A 161 26.24 16.87 14.39
CA PRO A 161 25.88 16.29 13.09
C PRO A 161 25.25 17.32 12.13
N TYR A 162 25.04 18.55 12.59
CA TYR A 162 24.41 19.65 11.85
C TYR A 162 25.37 20.79 11.48
N ILE A 163 26.68 20.64 11.76
CA ILE A 163 27.68 21.70 11.50
C ILE A 163 27.73 22.10 10.00
N ASP A 164 27.44 21.14 9.13
CA ASP A 164 27.38 21.25 7.67
C ASP A 164 26.03 21.77 7.12
N LEU A 165 25.08 22.22 7.95
CA LEU A 165 23.79 22.75 7.48
C LEU A 165 23.80 24.27 7.36
N PRO A 166 23.24 24.87 6.30
CA PRO A 166 23.51 26.27 5.94
C PRO A 166 22.85 27.28 6.90
N ILE A 167 21.77 26.88 7.56
CA ILE A 167 21.07 27.69 8.57
C ILE A 167 21.47 27.23 9.97
N ILE A 168 21.49 25.90 10.20
CA ILE A 168 21.63 25.32 11.54
C ILE A 168 23.09 25.32 12.00
N GLY A 169 24.06 25.09 11.12
CA GLY A 169 25.49 25.14 11.44
C GLY A 169 25.93 26.52 11.94
N PRO A 170 25.73 27.61 11.17
CA PRO A 170 26.06 28.98 11.60
C PRO A 170 25.21 29.49 12.78
N LEU A 171 23.99 28.97 12.98
CA LEU A 171 23.14 29.31 14.13
C LEU A 171 23.60 28.64 15.43
N LEU A 172 23.99 27.36 15.37
CA LEU A 172 24.54 26.61 16.52
C LEU A 172 25.99 26.99 16.82
N CYS A 173 26.75 27.39 15.79
CA CYS A 173 28.13 27.84 15.87
C CYS A 173 28.30 29.21 15.16
N PRO A 174 27.93 30.32 15.80
CA PRO A 174 28.19 31.66 15.27
C PRO A 174 29.68 32.00 15.38
N GLY A 175 30.48 31.55 14.40
CA GLY A 175 31.93 31.77 14.33
C GLY A 175 32.42 31.90 12.88
N ARG A 176 33.32 32.85 12.62
CA ARG A 176 33.78 33.19 11.26
C ARG A 176 34.98 32.33 10.85
N HIS A 177 34.74 31.45 9.88
CA HIS A 177 35.64 30.81 8.88
C HIS A 177 37.05 30.29 9.23
N ASP A 178 37.75 30.73 10.28
CA ASP A 178 38.97 30.06 10.75
C ASP A 178 38.61 28.86 11.61
N GLN A 179 39.14 27.71 11.21
CA GLN A 179 38.38 26.46 11.27
C GLN A 179 38.40 25.76 12.64
N LEU A 180 37.32 25.02 12.88
CA LEU A 180 37.18 23.87 13.80
C LEU A 180 37.35 24.11 15.31
N THR A 181 38.10 25.10 15.77
CA THR A 181 38.51 25.21 17.18
C THR A 181 37.37 25.69 18.09
N TYR A 182 36.55 26.66 17.67
CA TYR A 182 35.53 27.24 18.56
C TYR A 182 34.27 26.38 18.75
N CYS A 183 33.80 25.62 17.75
CA CYS A 183 32.74 24.63 17.97
C CYS A 183 33.20 23.49 18.89
N LYS A 184 34.48 23.11 18.81
CA LYS A 184 35.12 22.13 19.71
C LYS A 184 35.11 22.63 21.15
N ASN A 185 35.16 23.94 21.36
CA ASN A 185 35.20 24.60 22.67
C ASN A 185 33.84 24.75 23.37
N ILE A 186 32.72 24.25 22.82
CA ILE A 186 31.54 23.95 23.67
C ILE A 186 31.87 22.78 24.63
N ALA A 187 32.86 21.95 24.31
CA ALA A 187 33.41 20.94 25.22
C ALA A 187 34.34 21.48 26.32
N THR A 188 34.53 22.81 26.45
CA THR A 188 35.41 23.39 27.50
C THR A 188 34.78 23.37 28.91
N PHE A 189 33.60 22.77 29.08
CA PHE A 189 32.96 22.54 30.38
C PHE A 189 33.33 21.16 30.97
N GLY A 190 34.63 20.91 31.21
CA GLY A 190 35.16 19.83 32.07
C GLY A 190 34.43 18.47 32.06
N GLN A 191 34.21 17.90 33.24
CA GLN A 191 33.49 16.62 33.40
C GLN A 191 32.00 16.70 33.01
N THR A 192 31.39 17.89 33.02
CA THR A 192 29.96 18.05 32.66
C THR A 192 29.72 17.89 31.16
N ALA A 193 30.64 18.34 30.30
CA ALA A 193 30.56 18.14 28.85
C ALA A 193 30.54 16.64 28.46
N TYR A 194 31.26 15.79 29.20
CA TYR A 194 31.28 14.33 29.01
C TYR A 194 29.90 13.70 29.22
N PHE A 195 29.22 14.03 30.33
CA PHE A 195 27.87 13.51 30.60
C PHE A 195 26.79 14.15 29.72
N VAL A 196 26.92 15.43 29.36
CA VAL A 196 26.02 16.08 28.39
C VAL A 196 26.13 15.42 27.01
N TRP A 197 27.34 15.07 26.57
CA TRP A 197 27.52 14.34 25.32
C TRP A 197 26.87 12.95 25.36
N LEU A 198 27.04 12.18 26.45
CA LEU A 198 26.36 10.90 26.62
C LEU A 198 24.82 11.03 26.52
N LEU A 199 24.26 12.06 27.16
CA LEU A 199 22.82 12.35 27.14
C LEU A 199 22.31 12.73 25.74
N LEU A 200 23.16 13.24 24.84
CA LEU A 200 22.85 13.51 23.44
C LEU A 200 23.09 12.30 22.51
N LEU A 201 24.14 11.52 22.78
CA LEU A 201 24.51 10.34 22.00
C LEU A 201 23.44 9.24 22.09
N ILE A 202 22.90 8.99 23.29
CA ILE A 202 21.84 7.98 23.50
C ILE A 202 20.60 8.24 22.62
N PRO A 203 19.95 9.42 22.63
CA PRO A 203 18.80 9.69 21.75
C PRO A 203 19.19 9.79 20.28
N LEU A 204 20.38 10.32 19.92
CA LEU A 204 20.86 10.33 18.54
C LEU A 204 20.91 8.91 17.96
N MET A 205 21.57 8.00 18.68
CA MET A 205 21.73 6.61 18.30
C MET A 205 20.41 5.83 18.35
N SER A 206 19.53 6.14 19.30
CA SER A 206 18.19 5.56 19.40
C SER A 206 17.29 5.98 18.23
N VAL A 207 17.27 7.26 17.86
CA VAL A 207 16.45 7.74 16.74
C VAL A 207 16.98 7.18 15.43
N ILE A 208 18.27 7.31 15.13
CA ILE A 208 18.83 6.85 13.85
C ILE A 208 18.76 5.32 13.74
N GLY A 209 19.11 4.59 14.80
CA GLY A 209 19.05 3.14 14.85
C GLY A 209 17.63 2.60 14.62
N THR A 210 16.67 3.05 15.44
CA THR A 210 15.28 2.58 15.33
C THR A 210 14.61 2.98 14.02
N VAL A 211 14.79 4.21 13.55
CA VAL A 211 14.18 4.69 12.29
C VAL A 211 14.79 3.95 11.09
N THR A 212 16.10 3.76 11.04
CA THR A 212 16.74 3.04 9.91
C THR A 212 16.32 1.57 9.90
N ALA A 213 16.33 0.89 11.06
CA ALA A 213 15.88 -0.50 11.18
C ALA A 213 14.42 -0.67 10.72
N LEU A 214 13.50 0.17 11.21
CA LEU A 214 12.08 0.13 10.82
C LEU A 214 11.87 0.49 9.35
N SER A 215 12.63 1.42 8.77
CA SER A 215 12.50 1.78 7.35
C SER A 215 12.97 0.66 6.40
N VAL A 216 13.97 -0.13 6.79
CA VAL A 216 14.38 -1.34 6.04
C VAL A 216 13.34 -2.46 6.20
N ASP A 217 12.82 -2.65 7.42
CA ASP A 217 11.72 -3.58 7.76
C ASP A 217 10.46 -3.31 6.92
N PHE A 218 10.02 -2.06 6.85
CA PHE A 218 8.93 -1.63 5.97
C PHE A 218 9.22 -1.84 4.47
N SER A 219 10.47 -2.01 4.07
CA SER A 219 10.83 -2.23 2.65
C SER A 219 10.91 -3.71 2.25
N ASP A 220 10.80 -4.66 3.19
CA ASP A 220 10.78 -6.12 2.91
C ASP A 220 9.36 -6.65 2.56
N GLY A 221 8.54 -5.82 1.88
CA GLY A 221 7.17 -6.20 1.48
C GLY A 221 7.05 -6.87 0.11
N ILE A 222 8.12 -6.89 -0.71
CA ILE A 222 8.16 -7.52 -2.04
C ILE A 222 9.51 -8.21 -2.26
N ASP A 223 9.48 -9.44 -2.81
CA ASP A 223 10.64 -10.22 -3.28
C ASP A 223 11.73 -9.31 -3.91
N GLY A 224 12.87 -9.17 -3.22
CA GLY A 224 14.07 -8.45 -3.67
C GLY A 224 14.10 -6.95 -3.45
N LEU A 225 13.04 -6.32 -2.92
CA LEU A 225 12.95 -4.86 -2.75
C LEU A 225 13.98 -4.34 -1.74
N ALA A 226 13.86 -4.72 -0.46
CA ALA A 226 14.79 -4.30 0.59
C ALA A 226 16.25 -4.62 0.24
N GLY A 227 16.52 -5.82 -0.30
CA GLY A 227 17.87 -6.25 -0.67
C GLY A 227 18.56 -5.28 -1.63
N GLY A 228 18.00 -5.00 -2.81
CA GLY A 228 18.68 -4.10 -3.76
C GLY A 228 18.86 -2.67 -3.24
N LEU A 229 17.93 -2.18 -2.40
CA LEU A 229 18.08 -0.90 -1.72
C LEU A 229 19.24 -0.93 -0.69
N VAL A 230 19.32 -1.96 0.17
CA VAL A 230 20.40 -2.08 1.18
C VAL A 230 21.74 -2.18 0.48
N PHE A 231 21.83 -2.97 -0.60
CA PHE A 231 23.04 -3.11 -1.41
C PHE A 231 23.56 -1.76 -1.89
N SER A 232 22.70 -0.94 -2.52
CA SER A 232 23.08 0.39 -2.99
C SER A 232 23.48 1.36 -1.86
N THR A 233 22.77 1.30 -0.73
CA THR A 233 23.04 2.17 0.44
C THR A 233 24.35 1.81 1.14
N ALA A 234 24.60 0.52 1.37
CA ALA A 234 25.81 0.03 2.01
C ALA A 234 27.06 0.34 1.17
N LEU A 235 26.99 0.12 -0.15
CA LEU A 235 28.10 0.41 -1.07
C LEU A 235 28.44 1.91 -1.09
N ALA A 236 27.43 2.79 -1.17
CA ALA A 236 27.66 4.24 -1.14
C ALA A 236 28.22 4.75 0.20
N LEU A 237 27.80 4.19 1.34
CA LEU A 237 28.43 4.49 2.62
C LEU A 237 29.91 4.09 2.62
N GLY A 238 30.25 2.92 2.07
CA GLY A 238 31.64 2.49 1.91
C GLY A 238 32.50 3.44 1.06
N ILE A 239 31.94 3.97 -0.04
CA ILE A 239 32.62 4.98 -0.88
C ILE A 239 32.83 6.32 -0.14
N ILE A 240 31.90 6.70 0.75
CA ILE A 240 32.07 7.93 1.55
C ILE A 240 33.08 7.72 2.68
N VAL A 241 33.08 6.56 3.33
CA VAL A 241 34.04 6.20 4.38
C VAL A 241 35.46 6.13 3.83
N THR A 242 35.72 5.33 2.80
CA THR A 242 37.01 5.33 2.07
C THR A 242 37.40 6.71 1.59
N GLY A 243 36.40 7.54 1.28
CA GLY A 243 36.59 8.87 0.76
C GLY A 243 37.05 9.93 1.76
N ASN A 244 36.82 9.71 3.06
CA ASN A 244 36.95 10.74 4.10
C ASN A 244 37.92 10.36 5.22
N PHE A 245 38.31 9.09 5.34
CA PHE A 245 39.23 8.62 6.36
C PHE A 245 40.59 8.24 5.75
N ASP A 246 41.59 9.12 5.94
CA ASP A 246 42.97 8.77 5.63
C ASP A 246 43.47 7.67 6.57
N PRO A 247 43.99 6.53 6.07
CA PRO A 247 44.42 5.41 6.92
C PRO A 247 45.61 5.73 7.84
N VAL A 248 46.24 6.89 7.65
CA VAL A 248 47.34 7.42 8.50
C VAL A 248 46.79 8.19 9.71
N HIS A 249 45.64 8.83 9.59
CA HIS A 249 45.07 9.70 10.64
C HIS A 249 43.83 9.10 11.32
N HIS A 250 43.11 8.21 10.63
CA HIS A 250 41.89 7.56 11.10
C HIS A 250 41.86 6.06 10.74
N PRO A 251 42.67 5.21 11.39
CA PRO A 251 42.71 3.76 11.13
C PRO A 251 41.36 3.06 11.35
N GLU A 252 40.45 3.65 12.11
CA GLU A 252 39.06 3.20 12.30
C GLU A 252 38.24 3.15 10.99
N GLY A 253 38.58 3.97 9.99
CA GLY A 253 37.85 4.05 8.72
C GLY A 253 37.80 2.70 7.98
N LEU A 254 38.89 1.93 8.04
CA LEU A 254 38.98 0.59 7.44
C LEU A 254 37.93 -0.38 8.00
N VAL A 255 37.62 -0.29 9.29
CA VAL A 255 36.62 -1.15 9.95
C VAL A 255 35.22 -0.83 9.42
N LEU A 256 34.91 0.45 9.29
CA LEU A 256 33.62 0.94 8.80
C LEU A 256 33.42 0.62 7.32
N GLU A 257 34.48 0.72 6.52
CA GLU A 257 34.50 0.27 5.13
C GLU A 257 34.16 -1.22 5.07
N ILE A 258 34.87 -2.07 5.82
CA ILE A 258 34.66 -3.52 5.83
C ILE A 258 33.25 -3.88 6.29
N MET A 259 32.72 -3.23 7.33
CA MET A 259 31.32 -3.41 7.74
C MET A 259 30.33 -3.07 6.61
N SER A 260 30.59 -1.99 5.86
CA SER A 260 29.74 -1.57 4.73
C SER A 260 29.82 -2.52 3.53
N LEU A 261 31.03 -2.96 3.16
CA LEU A 261 31.26 -3.95 2.11
C LEU A 261 30.66 -5.29 2.47
N LEU A 262 30.77 -5.72 3.74
CA LEU A 262 30.19 -6.97 4.19
C LEU A 262 28.67 -6.92 4.26
N CYS A 263 28.07 -5.78 4.64
CA CYS A 263 26.63 -5.53 4.52
C CYS A 263 26.16 -5.67 3.06
N ALA A 264 26.84 -5.03 2.11
CA ALA A 264 26.54 -5.18 0.68
C ALA A 264 26.75 -6.64 0.21
N SER A 265 27.81 -7.31 0.66
CA SER A 265 28.12 -8.69 0.25
C SER A 265 27.12 -9.72 0.76
N SER A 266 26.63 -9.59 2.00
CA SER A 266 25.66 -10.53 2.57
C SER A 266 24.33 -10.46 1.82
N VAL A 267 23.91 -9.24 1.46
CA VAL A 267 22.76 -9.01 0.60
C VAL A 267 22.98 -9.56 -0.81
N LEU A 268 24.16 -9.38 -1.40
CA LEU A 268 24.50 -9.91 -2.72
C LEU A 268 24.46 -11.45 -2.76
N GLY A 269 24.88 -12.12 -1.67
CA GLY A 269 24.77 -13.57 -1.52
C GLY A 269 23.32 -14.06 -1.38
N PHE A 270 22.46 -13.27 -0.74
CA PHE A 270 21.03 -13.59 -0.56
C PHE A 270 20.16 -13.31 -1.80
N LEU A 271 20.43 -12.23 -2.55
CA LEU A 271 19.59 -11.75 -3.65
C LEU A 271 19.24 -12.81 -4.73
N PRO A 272 20.13 -13.74 -5.12
CA PRO A 272 19.82 -14.84 -6.04
C PRO A 272 18.74 -15.81 -5.53
N LEU A 273 18.53 -15.88 -4.21
CA LEU A 273 17.53 -16.73 -3.55
C LEU A 273 16.21 -15.97 -3.27
N ASN A 274 16.21 -14.65 -3.36
CA ASN A 274 15.04 -13.77 -3.18
C ASN A 274 14.77 -12.88 -4.42
N TRP A 275 15.10 -13.38 -5.62
CA TRP A 275 15.04 -12.57 -6.84
C TRP A 275 13.63 -12.07 -7.19
N PRO A 276 13.46 -10.81 -7.67
CA PRO A 276 12.16 -10.21 -7.95
C PRO A 276 11.23 -11.03 -8.86
N SER A 277 9.98 -11.17 -8.44
CA SER A 277 8.93 -11.93 -9.12
C SER A 277 7.84 -11.02 -9.72
N SER A 278 7.24 -11.44 -10.84
CA SER A 278 6.17 -10.71 -11.52
C SER A 278 4.78 -11.07 -10.98
N TRP A 279 3.82 -10.17 -11.14
CA TRP A 279 2.46 -10.35 -10.63
C TRP A 279 1.76 -11.60 -11.19
N ALA A 280 2.06 -11.94 -12.45
CA ALA A 280 1.57 -13.16 -13.11
C ALA A 280 1.92 -14.46 -12.38
N ALA A 281 2.94 -14.47 -11.52
CA ALA A 281 3.36 -15.66 -10.79
C ALA A 281 2.34 -16.13 -9.72
N ARG A 282 1.44 -15.24 -9.26
CA ARG A 282 0.31 -15.63 -8.39
C ARG A 282 -0.88 -16.22 -9.15
N ARG A 283 -0.98 -16.01 -10.46
CA ARG A 283 -2.09 -16.51 -11.31
C ARG A 283 -1.73 -17.80 -12.07
N GLY A 284 -0.75 -18.57 -11.58
CA GLY A 284 -0.31 -19.84 -12.15
C GLY A 284 0.48 -19.77 -13.46
N MET A 285 0.33 -18.69 -14.25
CA MET A 285 0.97 -18.53 -15.57
C MET A 285 2.48 -18.26 -15.54
N ALA A 286 3.07 -17.88 -14.39
CA ALA A 286 4.50 -17.64 -14.28
C ALA A 286 5.13 -18.29 -13.04
N LYS A 287 6.40 -18.67 -13.14
CA LYS A 287 7.14 -19.29 -12.03
C LYS A 287 7.68 -18.23 -11.07
N ARG A 288 7.35 -18.33 -9.77
CA ARG A 288 7.96 -17.49 -8.72
C ARG A 288 9.48 -17.75 -8.67
N ARG A 289 10.27 -16.67 -8.55
CA ARG A 289 11.75 -16.74 -8.53
C ARG A 289 12.33 -16.78 -7.12
N ALA A 290 11.73 -16.07 -6.16
CA ALA A 290 12.10 -16.14 -4.76
C ALA A 290 11.86 -17.56 -4.17
N LYS A 291 12.79 -17.99 -3.32
CA LYS A 291 12.88 -19.31 -2.68
C LYS A 291 12.92 -19.23 -1.15
N ILE A 292 13.24 -18.06 -0.60
CA ILE A 292 13.47 -17.75 0.82
C ILE A 292 12.96 -16.32 1.07
N TYR A 293 12.44 -16.03 2.26
CA TYR A 293 12.17 -14.66 2.73
C TYR A 293 13.30 -14.13 3.63
N MET A 294 13.52 -12.81 3.61
CA MET A 294 14.51 -12.14 4.46
C MET A 294 14.00 -12.12 5.91
N GLY A 295 12.78 -11.61 6.12
CA GLY A 295 12.12 -11.60 7.43
C GLY A 295 12.59 -10.43 8.29
N ASP A 296 11.84 -10.17 9.37
CA ASP A 296 12.06 -9.03 10.25
C ASP A 296 13.46 -9.12 10.92
N SER A 297 13.94 -10.33 11.20
CA SER A 297 15.32 -10.61 11.66
C SER A 297 16.40 -10.07 10.71
N GLY A 298 16.22 -10.24 9.40
CA GLY A 298 17.17 -9.73 8.41
C GLY A 298 17.04 -8.23 8.23
N ALA A 299 15.82 -7.72 8.13
CA ALA A 299 15.56 -6.32 7.84
C ALA A 299 16.00 -5.39 8.98
N LEU A 300 15.67 -5.75 10.23
CA LEU A 300 16.12 -5.00 11.41
C LEU A 300 17.65 -5.09 11.58
N GLY A 301 18.25 -6.27 11.36
CA GLY A 301 19.70 -6.45 11.40
C GLY A 301 20.45 -5.56 10.40
N LEU A 302 20.01 -5.55 9.13
CA LEU A 302 20.64 -4.75 8.08
C LEU A 302 20.42 -3.24 8.26
N GLY A 303 19.22 -2.80 8.66
CA GLY A 303 19.00 -1.39 9.00
C GLY A 303 19.79 -0.96 10.24
N GLY A 304 19.98 -1.88 11.19
CA GLY A 304 20.89 -1.74 12.32
C GLY A 304 22.32 -1.46 11.89
N ILE A 305 22.96 -2.34 11.10
CA ILE A 305 24.36 -2.14 10.71
C ILE A 305 24.57 -0.86 9.87
N LEU A 306 23.61 -0.50 9.00
CA LEU A 306 23.64 0.77 8.27
C LEU A 306 23.65 1.99 9.20
N ALA A 307 22.82 1.99 10.25
CA ALA A 307 22.82 3.04 11.26
C ALA A 307 24.14 3.08 12.06
N MET A 308 24.68 1.91 12.46
CA MET A 308 25.95 1.82 13.17
C MET A 308 27.09 2.43 12.34
N ILE A 309 27.21 2.07 11.06
CA ILE A 309 28.23 2.60 10.15
C ILE A 309 28.09 4.12 10.02
N ALA A 310 26.87 4.64 9.84
CA ALA A 310 26.64 6.08 9.69
C ALA A 310 27.00 6.89 10.95
N ILE A 311 26.67 6.40 12.14
CA ILE A 311 26.98 7.08 13.42
C ILE A 311 28.48 7.01 13.73
N PHE A 312 29.11 5.85 13.52
CA PHE A 312 30.54 5.69 13.76
C PHE A 312 31.39 6.51 12.78
N SER A 313 30.93 6.69 11.54
CA SER A 313 31.60 7.54 10.55
C SER A 313 31.25 9.04 10.68
N ARG A 314 30.31 9.42 11.57
CA ARG A 314 29.78 10.79 11.70
C ARG A 314 29.15 11.30 10.38
N GLN A 315 28.43 10.43 9.69
CA GLN A 315 27.82 10.62 8.37
C GLN A 315 26.29 10.40 8.40
N GLU A 316 25.63 10.77 9.49
CA GLU A 316 24.20 10.57 9.71
C GLU A 316 23.35 11.32 8.67
N SER A 317 23.77 12.55 8.34
CA SER A 317 23.12 13.36 7.31
C SER A 317 23.27 12.75 5.90
N SER A 318 24.38 12.06 5.63
CA SER A 318 24.62 11.35 4.38
C SER A 318 23.77 10.06 4.29
N LEU A 319 23.60 9.32 5.39
CA LEU A 319 22.68 8.17 5.45
C LEU A 319 21.25 8.56 5.05
N LEU A 320 20.76 9.72 5.51
CA LEU A 320 19.42 10.22 5.15
C LEU A 320 19.24 10.44 3.64
N LEU A 321 20.31 10.85 2.94
CA LEU A 321 20.31 11.12 1.49
C LEU A 321 20.46 9.82 0.69
N ILE A 322 21.42 8.97 1.05
CA ILE A 322 21.71 7.71 0.37
C ILE A 322 20.56 6.71 0.56
N GLY A 323 20.10 6.58 1.81
CA GLY A 323 18.97 5.74 2.20
C GLY A 323 17.61 6.39 1.92
N CYS A 324 17.52 7.45 1.12
CA CYS A 324 16.28 8.21 0.93
C CYS A 324 15.10 7.34 0.46
N ALA A 325 15.36 6.29 -0.34
CA ALA A 325 14.33 5.31 -0.71
C ALA A 325 13.68 4.62 0.51
N PHE A 326 14.48 4.21 1.51
CA PHE A 326 13.98 3.67 2.78
C PHE A 326 13.23 4.73 3.59
N VAL A 327 13.76 5.96 3.64
CA VAL A 327 13.11 7.08 4.33
C VAL A 327 11.72 7.32 3.74
N LEU A 328 11.58 7.30 2.41
CA LEU A 328 10.30 7.44 1.72
C LEU A 328 9.34 6.28 2.04
N GLU A 329 9.79 5.03 2.01
CA GLU A 329 8.96 3.87 2.39
C GLU A 329 8.48 3.98 3.85
N GLY A 330 9.40 4.15 4.81
CA GLY A 330 9.08 4.16 6.24
C GLY A 330 8.32 5.40 6.72
N LEU A 331 8.69 6.59 6.23
CA LEU A 331 7.93 7.81 6.50
C LEU A 331 6.50 7.69 5.96
N SER A 332 6.28 7.01 4.82
CA SER A 332 4.94 6.88 4.22
C SER A 332 3.98 6.11 5.13
N ALA A 333 4.45 5.00 5.70
CA ALA A 333 3.73 4.24 6.70
C ALA A 333 3.45 5.08 7.95
N LEU A 334 4.47 5.76 8.50
CA LEU A 334 4.33 6.58 9.71
C LEU A 334 3.32 7.72 9.52
N MET A 335 3.48 8.53 8.47
CA MET A 335 2.61 9.67 8.18
C MET A 335 1.18 9.23 7.85
N SER A 336 0.99 8.20 7.03
CA SER A 336 -0.34 7.71 6.68
C SER A 336 -1.06 7.09 7.88
N ALA A 337 -0.42 6.18 8.61
CA ALA A 337 -1.05 5.40 9.66
C ALA A 337 -1.19 6.17 10.98
N LYS A 338 -0.13 6.83 11.47
CA LYS A 338 -0.10 7.43 12.82
C LYS A 338 -0.47 8.92 12.85
N VAL A 339 -0.34 9.65 11.75
CA VAL A 339 -0.64 11.10 11.70
C VAL A 339 -1.94 11.39 10.95
N LEU A 340 -1.98 11.08 9.65
CA LEU A 340 -3.05 11.49 8.75
C LEU A 340 -4.35 10.72 8.98
N THR A 341 -4.30 9.39 9.16
CA THR A 341 -5.50 8.60 9.45
C THR A 341 -6.25 9.07 10.71
N PRO A 342 -5.63 9.23 11.89
CA PRO A 342 -6.34 9.71 13.08
C PRO A 342 -6.75 11.18 12.98
N PHE A 343 -5.95 12.04 12.33
CA PHE A 343 -6.32 13.44 12.10
C PHE A 343 -7.58 13.54 11.23
N PHE A 344 -7.61 12.86 10.08
CA PHE A 344 -8.75 12.85 9.17
C PHE A 344 -9.99 12.19 9.78
N ARG A 345 -9.84 11.09 10.54
CA ARG A 345 -10.95 10.47 11.27
C ARG A 345 -11.60 11.42 12.29
N LYS A 346 -10.82 12.26 12.95
CA LYS A 346 -11.33 13.19 13.98
C LYS A 346 -11.83 14.53 13.44
N ARG A 347 -11.36 14.98 12.27
CA ARG A 347 -11.55 16.39 11.82
C ARG A 347 -12.10 16.59 10.40
N LEU A 348 -12.26 15.56 9.57
CA LEU A 348 -12.87 15.72 8.23
C LEU A 348 -14.33 15.30 8.19
N LEU A 349 -15.16 16.20 7.67
CA LEU A 349 -16.59 16.04 7.41
C LEU A 349 -16.85 16.23 5.90
N MET A 350 -17.81 15.50 5.33
CA MET A 350 -18.22 15.70 3.93
C MET A 350 -19.31 16.75 3.80
N LEU A 351 -19.00 17.87 3.13
CA LEU A 351 -19.99 18.94 2.87
C LEU A 351 -21.20 18.48 2.05
N ARG A 352 -21.05 17.52 1.13
CA ARG A 352 -22.17 16.89 0.38
C ARG A 352 -23.24 16.30 1.31
N TYR A 353 -22.84 15.86 2.51
CA TYR A 353 -23.70 15.26 3.52
C TYR A 353 -23.71 16.07 4.83
N ALA A 354 -23.42 17.38 4.77
CA ALA A 354 -23.46 18.23 5.96
C ALA A 354 -24.89 18.49 6.47
N SER A 355 -25.90 18.26 5.64
CA SER A 355 -27.33 18.39 5.98
C SER A 355 -27.91 17.15 6.67
N THR A 356 -27.23 16.00 6.70
CA THR A 356 -27.72 14.84 7.45
C THR A 356 -27.43 14.97 8.95
N PRO A 357 -28.37 14.58 9.83
CA PRO A 357 -28.26 14.79 11.29
C PRO A 357 -27.16 13.96 11.96
N VAL A 358 -26.61 12.95 11.28
CA VAL A 358 -25.45 12.17 11.73
C VAL A 358 -24.20 12.72 11.06
N PRO A 359 -23.12 13.07 11.80
CA PRO A 359 -21.88 13.56 11.20
C PRO A 359 -21.19 12.48 10.37
N VAL A 360 -21.32 12.59 9.05
CA VAL A 360 -20.71 11.65 8.10
C VAL A 360 -19.22 11.96 7.94
N HIS A 361 -18.38 11.23 8.68
CA HIS A 361 -16.94 11.23 8.48
C HIS A 361 -16.58 10.80 7.04
N HIS A 362 -15.49 11.35 6.49
CA HIS A 362 -15.14 11.08 5.10
C HIS A 362 -14.81 9.60 4.86
N THR A 363 -15.69 8.93 4.11
CA THR A 363 -15.73 7.47 3.94
C THR A 363 -14.58 6.92 3.09
N GLU A 364 -13.84 7.79 2.40
CA GLU A 364 -12.49 7.54 1.92
C GLU A 364 -11.56 8.65 2.44
N PHE A 365 -10.95 8.49 3.63
CA PHE A 365 -9.95 9.43 4.15
C PHE A 365 -8.99 9.90 3.04
N PRO A 366 -8.68 11.19 2.87
CA PRO A 366 -7.85 11.67 1.77
C PRO A 366 -6.37 11.47 2.09
N LYS A 367 -6.00 10.24 2.46
CA LYS A 367 -4.61 9.85 2.72
C LYS A 367 -3.84 9.92 1.40
N PRO A 368 -2.57 10.35 1.42
CA PRO A 368 -1.72 10.46 0.23
C PRO A 368 -1.50 9.12 -0.49
N PHE A 369 -1.77 7.97 0.13
CA PHE A 369 -1.56 6.66 -0.48
C PHE A 369 -2.78 5.75 -0.26
N LEU A 370 -3.09 4.82 -1.17
CA LEU A 370 -4.15 3.82 -0.93
C LEU A 370 -3.75 2.89 0.24
N ALA A 371 -2.53 2.36 0.15
CA ALA A 371 -1.87 1.53 1.13
C ALA A 371 -0.46 2.09 1.36
N THR A 372 0.11 1.74 2.50
CA THR A 372 1.49 2.07 2.87
C THR A 372 2.14 0.81 3.44
N PRO A 373 3.43 0.55 3.18
CA PRO A 373 4.43 1.45 2.58
C PRO A 373 4.26 1.71 1.06
N LEU A 374 5.08 2.60 0.49
CA LEU A 374 4.97 3.14 -0.88
C LEU A 374 4.93 2.03 -1.96
N HIS A 375 5.69 0.96 -1.82
CA HIS A 375 5.64 -0.13 -2.78
C HIS A 375 4.25 -0.82 -2.85
N HIS A 376 3.48 -0.88 -1.76
CA HIS A 376 2.09 -1.37 -1.78
C HIS A 376 1.15 -0.38 -2.48
N HIS A 377 1.43 0.92 -2.41
CA HIS A 377 0.70 1.92 -3.19
C HIS A 377 0.85 1.66 -4.71
N PHE A 378 2.06 1.38 -5.19
CA PHE A 378 2.30 1.07 -6.60
C PHE A 378 1.80 -0.32 -7.04
N ASP A 379 1.89 -1.33 -6.18
CA ASP A 379 1.26 -2.65 -6.43
C ASP A 379 -0.27 -2.52 -6.59
N LEU A 380 -0.91 -1.59 -5.86
CA LEU A 380 -2.34 -1.28 -6.00
C LEU A 380 -2.70 -0.38 -7.19
N ILE A 381 -1.77 0.42 -7.70
CA ILE A 381 -1.91 1.05 -9.04
C ILE A 381 -1.81 -0.04 -10.15
N GLY A 382 -1.48 -1.29 -9.83
CA GLY A 382 -1.37 -2.37 -10.81
C GLY A 382 -0.08 -2.32 -11.62
N TRP A 383 0.98 -1.73 -11.07
CA TRP A 383 2.33 -1.88 -11.61
C TRP A 383 2.81 -3.33 -11.42
N ASP A 384 3.44 -3.91 -12.44
CA ASP A 384 4.05 -5.23 -12.27
C ASP A 384 5.18 -5.17 -11.25
N ARG A 385 5.08 -5.98 -10.18
CA ARG A 385 6.02 -6.01 -9.06
C ARG A 385 7.48 -6.08 -9.49
N ARG A 386 7.79 -6.85 -10.55
CA ARG A 386 9.16 -6.94 -11.07
C ARG A 386 9.67 -5.62 -11.64
N ARG A 387 8.82 -4.85 -12.33
CA ARG A 387 9.15 -3.50 -12.83
C ARG A 387 9.29 -2.50 -11.67
N LEU A 388 8.40 -2.59 -10.69
CA LEU A 388 8.44 -1.77 -9.48
C LEU A 388 9.76 -1.95 -8.71
N VAL A 389 10.19 -3.19 -8.48
CA VAL A 389 11.45 -3.47 -7.76
C VAL A 389 12.67 -2.97 -8.54
N TYR A 390 12.75 -3.18 -9.86
CA TYR A 390 13.85 -2.61 -10.65
C TYR A 390 13.83 -1.07 -10.69
N GLY A 391 12.65 -0.45 -10.72
CA GLY A 391 12.50 0.99 -10.59
C GLY A 391 12.98 1.52 -9.24
N ALA A 392 12.65 0.81 -8.15
CA ALA A 392 13.14 1.13 -6.81
C ALA A 392 14.66 0.96 -6.69
N TRP A 393 15.25 -0.10 -7.26
CA TRP A 393 16.71 -0.28 -7.29
C TRP A 393 17.40 0.85 -8.07
N ALA A 394 16.86 1.27 -9.22
CA ALA A 394 17.40 2.39 -9.99
C ALA A 394 17.28 3.73 -9.23
N LEU A 395 16.16 3.94 -8.54
CA LEU A 395 15.95 5.12 -7.69
C LEU A 395 16.90 5.13 -6.49
N GLY A 396 17.07 3.99 -5.80
CA GLY A 396 18.02 3.82 -4.70
C GLY A 396 19.47 4.05 -5.13
N ALA A 397 19.87 3.50 -6.29
CA ALA A 397 21.19 3.75 -6.88
C ALA A 397 21.40 5.23 -7.25
N CYS A 398 20.35 5.92 -7.72
CA CYS A 398 20.41 7.36 -8.02
C CYS A 398 20.60 8.19 -6.74
N PHE A 399 19.81 7.94 -5.68
CA PHE A 399 20.00 8.59 -4.38
C PHE A 399 21.37 8.27 -3.76
N ALA A 400 21.85 7.03 -3.91
CA ALA A 400 23.16 6.61 -3.46
C ALA A 400 24.29 7.36 -4.18
N ALA A 401 24.22 7.51 -5.51
CA ALA A 401 25.18 8.29 -6.28
C ALA A 401 25.17 9.77 -5.91
N LEU A 402 23.99 10.39 -5.77
CA LEU A 402 23.85 11.79 -5.33
C LEU A 402 24.39 11.99 -3.91
N GLY A 403 24.18 11.02 -3.00
CA GLY A 403 24.72 11.03 -1.65
C GLY A 403 26.26 10.93 -1.62
N VAL A 404 26.87 10.09 -2.46
CA VAL A 404 28.32 10.03 -2.65
C VAL A 404 28.87 11.36 -3.17
N ILE A 405 28.19 11.99 -4.13
CA ILE A 405 28.58 13.33 -4.63
C ILE A 405 28.55 14.35 -3.49
N VAL A 406 27.51 14.37 -2.64
CA VAL A 406 27.46 15.25 -1.45
C VAL A 406 28.60 14.96 -0.46
N GLY A 407 28.94 13.68 -0.25
CA GLY A 407 30.04 13.29 0.63
C GLY A 407 31.43 13.68 0.10
N LYS A 408 31.58 13.81 -1.22
CA LYS A 408 32.86 14.08 -1.91
C LYS A 408 33.04 15.50 -2.45
N ALA A 409 31.97 16.29 -2.61
CA ALA A 409 32.04 17.62 -3.18
C ALA A 409 32.95 18.53 -2.33
N PRO A 410 33.95 19.21 -2.93
CA PRO A 410 34.85 20.10 -2.19
C PRO A 410 34.12 21.34 -1.67
N GLU A 411 33.21 21.89 -2.48
CA GLU A 411 32.55 23.16 -2.18
C GLU A 411 31.23 22.99 -1.41
N THR A 412 31.00 23.88 -0.45
CA THR A 412 29.79 23.85 0.40
C THR A 412 28.51 24.07 -0.40
N TRP A 413 28.54 24.95 -1.41
CA TRP A 413 27.37 25.26 -2.24
C TRP A 413 26.95 24.09 -3.14
N GLU A 414 27.90 23.27 -3.62
CA GLU A 414 27.63 22.05 -4.39
C GLU A 414 26.89 21.03 -3.52
N ARG A 415 27.37 20.82 -2.28
CA ARG A 415 26.69 19.96 -1.29
C ARG A 415 25.25 20.41 -1.05
N TYR A 416 24.99 21.72 -0.98
CA TYR A 416 23.63 22.25 -0.81
C TYR A 416 22.76 22.06 -2.05
N LEU A 417 23.28 22.32 -3.25
CA LEU A 417 22.54 22.14 -4.50
C LEU A 417 22.10 20.68 -4.66
N VAL A 418 23.00 19.72 -4.42
CA VAL A 418 22.67 18.29 -4.53
C VAL A 418 21.73 17.83 -3.41
N ARG A 419 21.89 18.31 -2.17
CA ARG A 419 20.92 18.06 -1.07
C ARG A 419 19.51 18.57 -1.43
N ILE A 420 19.39 19.77 -2.01
CA ILE A 420 18.11 20.33 -2.47
C ILE A 420 17.53 19.48 -3.61
N LEU A 421 18.35 19.06 -4.58
CA LEU A 421 17.91 18.18 -5.68
C LEU A 421 17.38 16.84 -5.16
N VAL A 422 18.06 16.21 -4.20
CA VAL A 422 17.60 14.97 -3.54
C VAL A 422 16.26 15.20 -2.84
N LEU A 423 16.09 16.29 -2.09
CA LEU A 423 14.83 16.62 -1.42
C LEU A 423 13.68 16.90 -2.40
N ILE A 424 13.93 17.58 -3.52
CA ILE A 424 12.94 17.79 -4.58
C ILE A 424 12.55 16.46 -5.23
N LEU A 425 13.51 15.61 -5.58
CA LEU A 425 13.25 14.29 -6.15
C LEU A 425 12.45 13.40 -5.19
N ALA A 426 12.86 13.37 -3.91
CA ALA A 426 12.16 12.66 -2.86
C ALA A 426 10.71 13.14 -2.68
N TRP A 427 10.50 14.47 -2.68
CA TRP A 427 9.18 15.07 -2.59
C TRP A 427 8.31 14.76 -3.82
N LEU A 428 8.87 14.76 -5.04
CA LEU A 428 8.15 14.39 -6.26
C LEU A 428 7.72 12.90 -6.25
N VAL A 429 8.63 11.99 -5.87
CA VAL A 429 8.32 10.56 -5.72
C VAL A 429 7.22 10.36 -4.66
N TRP A 430 7.34 11.03 -3.51
CA TRP A 430 6.34 10.99 -2.45
C TRP A 430 4.98 11.55 -2.88
N SER A 431 4.95 12.75 -3.48
CA SER A 431 3.72 13.43 -3.87
C SER A 431 2.98 12.69 -4.98
N SER A 432 3.69 11.95 -5.83
CA SER A 432 3.11 11.16 -6.92
C SER A 432 1.95 10.27 -6.45
N GLY A 433 2.06 9.70 -5.24
CA GLY A 433 1.01 8.84 -4.71
C GLY A 433 -0.27 9.59 -4.32
N SER A 434 -0.15 10.84 -3.87
CA SER A 434 -1.31 11.67 -3.52
C SER A 434 -2.17 11.98 -4.74
N TRP A 435 -1.55 11.95 -5.92
CA TRP A 435 -2.21 12.30 -7.16
C TRP A 435 -3.08 11.11 -7.66
N THR A 436 -2.56 9.88 -7.64
CA THR A 436 -3.20 8.71 -8.29
C THR A 436 -4.52 8.25 -7.66
N ARG A 437 -4.92 8.80 -6.50
CA ARG A 437 -5.96 8.24 -5.63
C ARG A 437 -7.42 8.53 -6.02
N ARG A 438 -7.77 8.45 -7.30
CA ARG A 438 -9.16 8.64 -7.74
C ARG A 438 -9.60 7.52 -8.68
N TYR A 439 -10.88 7.18 -8.60
CA TYR A 439 -11.53 6.25 -9.51
C TYR A 439 -12.25 7.03 -10.61
N PHE A 440 -12.45 6.40 -11.76
CA PHE A 440 -13.34 6.91 -12.79
C PHE A 440 -13.97 5.74 -13.56
N VAL A 441 -15.18 5.94 -14.05
CA VAL A 441 -15.82 5.01 -14.98
C VAL A 441 -15.42 5.42 -16.39
N GLY A 442 -15.01 4.48 -17.24
CA GLY A 442 -14.60 4.78 -18.61
C GLY A 442 -15.01 3.70 -19.59
N LYS A 443 -14.90 4.03 -20.87
CA LYS A 443 -15.18 3.12 -21.99
C LYS A 443 -13.94 2.24 -22.25
N HIS A 444 -14.13 0.93 -22.45
CA HIS A 444 -13.07 -0.04 -22.74
C HIS A 444 -13.35 -0.78 -24.05
N PRO A 445 -12.38 -0.91 -24.97
CA PRO A 445 -12.58 -1.70 -26.20
C PRO A 445 -12.70 -3.19 -25.87
N ALA A 446 -13.74 -3.85 -26.36
CA ALA A 446 -13.84 -5.31 -26.24
C ALA A 446 -13.04 -5.98 -27.37
N GLU A 447 -12.14 -6.91 -27.04
CA GLU A 447 -11.20 -7.53 -27.99
C GLU A 447 -11.84 -8.29 -29.18
N ARG A 448 -13.17 -8.47 -29.19
CA ARG A 448 -13.91 -9.24 -30.21
C ARG A 448 -15.14 -8.53 -30.80
N THR A 449 -15.48 -7.31 -30.40
CA THR A 449 -16.65 -6.59 -30.94
C THR A 449 -16.38 -5.10 -31.10
N ARG A 450 -17.07 -4.44 -32.05
CA ARG A 450 -17.03 -2.97 -32.20
C ARG A 450 -17.62 -2.21 -31.00
N ARG A 451 -18.36 -2.88 -30.12
CA ARG A 451 -19.01 -2.27 -28.94
C ARG A 451 -18.00 -2.09 -27.81
N ARG A 452 -17.96 -0.90 -27.22
CA ARG A 452 -17.19 -0.66 -25.99
C ARG A 452 -18.00 -1.10 -24.77
N ARG A 453 -17.31 -1.67 -23.79
CA ARG A 453 -17.86 -2.03 -22.48
C ARG A 453 -17.53 -0.94 -21.47
N LEU A 454 -18.35 -0.83 -20.43
CA LEU A 454 -18.03 0.03 -19.29
C LEU A 454 -17.02 -0.66 -18.37
N ALA A 455 -16.11 0.13 -17.82
CA ALA A 455 -15.02 -0.34 -16.99
C ALA A 455 -14.79 0.60 -15.80
N LEU A 456 -14.49 0.01 -14.65
CA LEU A 456 -13.94 0.71 -13.51
C LEU A 456 -12.43 0.87 -13.72
N TYR A 457 -11.97 2.11 -13.78
CA TYR A 457 -10.55 2.44 -13.79
C TYR A 457 -10.14 3.12 -12.50
N TYR A 458 -8.85 3.02 -12.22
CA TYR A 458 -8.19 3.65 -11.08
C TYR A 458 -6.97 4.44 -11.55
N GLY A 459 -6.79 5.66 -11.06
CA GLY A 459 -5.72 6.58 -11.47
C GLY A 459 -6.24 7.84 -12.18
N TYR A 460 -5.46 8.35 -13.13
CA TYR A 460 -5.83 9.49 -13.97
C TYR A 460 -6.24 9.08 -15.38
N PRO A 461 -7.26 9.74 -15.97
CA PRO A 461 -7.66 9.57 -17.38
C PRO A 461 -6.66 10.22 -18.36
N TYR A 462 -5.35 10.06 -18.11
CA TYR A 462 -4.26 10.69 -18.87
C TYR A 462 -3.20 9.66 -19.26
N GLN A 463 -2.53 9.93 -20.38
CA GLN A 463 -1.39 9.16 -20.87
C GLN A 463 -0.23 10.12 -21.13
N VAL A 464 0.91 9.91 -20.47
CA VAL A 464 2.11 10.75 -20.57
C VAL A 464 3.21 9.94 -21.25
N MET A 465 3.69 10.39 -22.42
CA MET A 465 4.77 9.72 -23.18
C MET A 465 4.53 8.21 -23.40
N GLY A 466 3.27 7.80 -23.63
CA GLY A 466 2.88 6.39 -23.78
C GLY A 466 2.57 5.65 -22.48
N LEU A 467 2.96 6.18 -21.32
CA LEU A 467 2.61 5.62 -20.01
C LEU A 467 1.20 6.04 -19.62
N ARG A 468 0.28 5.07 -19.50
CA ARG A 468 -1.07 5.29 -18.98
C ARG A 468 -0.99 5.49 -17.47
N LEU A 469 -1.54 6.61 -16.98
CA LEU A 469 -1.60 6.92 -15.55
C LEU A 469 -2.82 6.27 -14.85
N TYR A 470 -3.40 5.25 -15.47
CA TYR A 470 -4.56 4.52 -14.98
C TYR A 470 -4.44 3.01 -15.24
N HIS A 471 -5.13 2.25 -14.39
CA HIS A 471 -5.22 0.80 -14.44
C HIS A 471 -6.68 0.35 -14.50
N LEU A 472 -6.94 -0.74 -15.21
CA LEU A 472 -8.26 -1.38 -15.28
C LEU A 472 -8.48 -2.19 -14.00
N VAL A 473 -9.44 -1.80 -13.18
CA VAL A 473 -9.80 -2.51 -11.95
C VAL A 473 -10.76 -3.65 -12.26
N GLU A 474 -11.82 -3.34 -13.02
CA GLU A 474 -12.91 -4.26 -13.27
C GLU A 474 -13.56 -3.94 -14.62
N LEU A 475 -13.72 -4.96 -15.47
CA LEU A 475 -14.48 -4.87 -16.71
C LEU A 475 -15.90 -5.32 -16.43
N ILE A 476 -16.90 -4.55 -16.87
CA ILE A 476 -18.31 -4.85 -16.68
C ILE A 476 -18.95 -5.27 -18.01
N GLU A 477 -20.02 -6.06 -17.94
CA GLU A 477 -20.70 -6.61 -19.13
C GLU A 477 -21.57 -5.56 -19.85
N ALA A 478 -22.05 -4.56 -19.11
CA ALA A 478 -22.79 -3.41 -19.63
C ALA A 478 -22.04 -2.68 -20.75
N SER A 479 -22.76 -2.41 -21.84
CA SER A 479 -22.23 -1.74 -23.04
C SER A 479 -22.42 -0.21 -23.00
N GLU A 480 -21.73 0.50 -23.88
CA GLU A 480 -21.83 1.95 -24.08
C GLU A 480 -23.28 2.44 -24.36
N ASN A 481 -24.15 1.59 -24.92
CA ASN A 481 -25.53 1.92 -25.29
C ASN A 481 -26.47 2.25 -24.09
N VAL A 482 -26.00 2.07 -22.85
CA VAL A 482 -26.78 2.26 -21.61
C VAL A 482 -26.69 3.69 -21.08
N ILE A 483 -25.84 4.52 -21.72
CA ILE A 483 -25.67 5.94 -21.41
C ILE A 483 -26.79 6.71 -22.13
N GLU A 484 -27.70 7.30 -21.37
CA GLU A 484 -28.90 7.96 -21.92
C GLU A 484 -28.71 9.46 -22.12
N THR A 485 -27.85 10.10 -21.32
CA THR A 485 -27.72 11.56 -21.29
C THR A 485 -26.29 12.04 -21.55
N PRO A 486 -26.10 13.23 -22.16
CA PRO A 486 -24.77 13.82 -22.34
C PRO A 486 -24.11 14.16 -20.99
N ALA A 487 -24.89 14.38 -19.93
CA ALA A 487 -24.37 14.58 -18.58
C ALA A 487 -23.73 13.30 -18.01
N GLU A 488 -24.33 12.13 -18.25
CA GLU A 488 -23.76 10.83 -17.92
C GLU A 488 -22.49 10.55 -18.73
N GLU A 489 -22.47 10.86 -20.03
CA GLU A 489 -21.26 10.72 -20.84
C GLU A 489 -20.13 11.64 -20.35
N LEU A 490 -20.45 12.90 -20.00
CA LEU A 490 -19.49 13.83 -19.41
C LEU A 490 -19.04 13.42 -18.01
N ALA A 491 -19.82 12.63 -17.27
CA ALA A 491 -19.46 12.07 -15.96
C ALA A 491 -18.51 10.87 -16.08
N LEU A 492 -18.45 10.19 -17.24
CA LEU A 492 -17.37 9.26 -17.54
C LEU A 492 -16.03 10.00 -17.56
N TRP A 493 -14.97 9.31 -17.18
CA TRP A 493 -13.61 9.84 -17.01
C TRP A 493 -13.48 10.95 -15.93
N GLN A 494 -14.58 11.42 -15.32
CA GLN A 494 -14.50 12.28 -14.15
C GLN A 494 -14.03 11.51 -12.92
N ARG A 495 -13.26 12.22 -12.10
CA ARG A 495 -12.56 11.65 -10.95
C ARG A 495 -13.46 11.66 -9.73
N MET A 496 -13.87 10.47 -9.28
CA MET A 496 -14.86 10.23 -8.24
C MET A 496 -14.36 9.25 -7.15
N ASN A 497 -15.13 9.13 -6.07
CA ASN A 497 -14.93 8.16 -4.98
C ASN A 497 -15.26 6.74 -5.48
N ILE A 498 -14.62 5.69 -4.93
CA ILE A 498 -14.93 4.30 -5.30
C ILE A 498 -16.43 3.96 -5.14
N TYR A 499 -17.09 4.46 -4.11
CA TYR A 499 -18.50 4.18 -3.84
C TYR A 499 -19.42 4.88 -4.84
N ASP A 500 -19.05 6.09 -5.30
CA ASP A 500 -19.78 6.79 -6.36
C ASP A 500 -19.58 6.08 -7.71
N ALA A 501 -18.36 5.61 -8.00
CA ALA A 501 -18.09 4.83 -9.21
C ALA A 501 -18.85 3.49 -9.21
N ARG A 502 -18.87 2.75 -8.09
CA ARG A 502 -19.63 1.49 -7.97
C ARG A 502 -21.15 1.73 -8.01
N ALA A 503 -21.63 2.81 -7.42
CA ALA A 503 -23.03 3.24 -7.52
C ALA A 503 -23.46 3.45 -8.97
N MET A 504 -22.71 4.27 -9.71
CA MET A 504 -22.90 4.57 -11.13
C MET A 504 -22.81 3.31 -12.01
N LEU A 505 -21.81 2.46 -11.78
CA LEU A 505 -21.65 1.19 -12.50
C LEU A 505 -22.78 0.20 -12.22
N GLY A 506 -23.25 0.09 -10.98
CA GLY A 506 -24.40 -0.76 -10.63
C GLY A 506 -25.69 -0.28 -11.30
N LEU A 507 -25.90 1.05 -11.39
CA LEU A 507 -27.02 1.64 -12.12
C LEU A 507 -26.97 1.29 -13.63
N TYR A 508 -25.79 1.34 -14.25
CA TYR A 508 -25.63 0.89 -15.64
C TYR A 508 -25.81 -0.62 -15.81
N CYS A 509 -25.39 -1.46 -14.85
CA CYS A 509 -25.72 -2.88 -14.89
C CYS A 509 -27.25 -3.11 -14.81
N TYR A 510 -27.95 -2.37 -13.95
CA TYR A 510 -29.39 -2.46 -13.77
C TYR A 510 -30.15 -2.08 -15.05
N ARG A 511 -29.86 -0.91 -15.62
CA ARG A 511 -30.46 -0.46 -16.89
C ARG A 511 -30.16 -1.41 -18.07
N ALA A 512 -29.01 -2.09 -18.04
CA ALA A 512 -28.64 -3.09 -19.05
C ALA A 512 -29.33 -4.47 -18.88
N GLY A 513 -30.13 -4.67 -17.82
CA GLY A 513 -30.73 -5.96 -17.46
C GLY A 513 -29.77 -6.95 -16.77
N TYR A 514 -28.53 -6.57 -16.48
CA TYR A 514 -27.55 -7.42 -15.79
C TYR A 514 -27.73 -7.35 -14.26
N PHE A 515 -28.89 -7.78 -13.76
CA PHE A 515 -29.28 -7.68 -12.35
C PHE A 515 -28.27 -8.30 -11.35
N PRO A 516 -27.70 -9.50 -11.58
CA PRO A 516 -26.70 -10.05 -10.66
C PRO A 516 -25.43 -9.20 -10.60
N ALA A 517 -24.99 -8.62 -11.72
CA ALA A 517 -23.83 -7.74 -11.77
C ALA A 517 -24.09 -6.40 -11.05
N ALA A 518 -25.31 -5.85 -11.14
CA ALA A 518 -25.74 -4.67 -10.39
C ALA A 518 -25.67 -4.92 -8.88
N LEU A 519 -26.24 -6.05 -8.42
CA LEU A 519 -26.22 -6.45 -7.01
C LEU A 519 -24.78 -6.62 -6.49
N VAL A 520 -23.87 -7.20 -7.27
CA VAL A 520 -22.45 -7.34 -6.89
C VAL A 520 -21.76 -5.97 -6.74
N GLN A 521 -22.09 -4.97 -7.54
CA GLN A 521 -21.51 -3.63 -7.40
C GLN A 521 -22.02 -2.90 -6.16
N TRP A 522 -23.33 -2.98 -5.88
CA TRP A 522 -23.92 -2.31 -4.72
C TRP A 522 -23.64 -3.03 -3.39
N THR A 523 -23.55 -4.36 -3.36
CA THR A 523 -23.19 -5.11 -2.13
C THR A 523 -21.79 -4.82 -1.63
N ARG A 524 -20.85 -4.45 -2.53
CA ARG A 524 -19.48 -4.00 -2.20
C ARG A 524 -19.42 -2.57 -1.64
N ILE A 525 -20.52 -1.84 -1.57
CA ILE A 525 -20.59 -0.55 -0.87
C ILE A 525 -20.97 -0.82 0.60
N PRO A 526 -20.18 -0.34 1.58
CA PRO A 526 -20.47 -0.53 3.00
C PRO A 526 -21.85 0.00 3.40
N THR A 527 -22.53 -0.66 4.33
CA THR A 527 -23.90 -0.32 4.78
C THR A 527 -24.06 1.14 5.16
N GLU A 528 -23.14 1.70 5.95
CA GLU A 528 -23.11 3.12 6.31
C GLU A 528 -23.06 4.05 5.07
N ASN A 529 -22.34 3.65 4.01
CA ASN A 529 -22.27 4.41 2.76
C ASN A 529 -23.53 4.26 1.89
N ARG A 530 -24.23 3.11 1.96
CA ARG A 530 -25.48 2.89 1.24
C ARG A 530 -26.63 3.67 1.85
N ALA A 531 -26.66 3.82 3.17
CA ALA A 531 -27.64 4.67 3.87
C ALA A 531 -27.63 6.14 3.38
N LEU A 532 -26.47 6.65 2.94
CA LEU A 532 -26.31 7.98 2.34
C LEU A 532 -26.85 8.10 0.90
N ARG A 533 -27.32 6.99 0.31
CA ARG A 533 -27.71 6.84 -1.10
C ARG A 533 -29.03 6.07 -1.19
N PRO A 534 -30.15 6.65 -0.69
CA PRO A 534 -31.42 5.93 -0.50
C PRO A 534 -31.98 5.33 -1.79
N GLU A 535 -31.79 5.99 -2.93
CA GLU A 535 -32.20 5.48 -4.26
C GLU A 535 -31.51 4.16 -4.63
N ILE A 536 -30.21 4.05 -4.36
CA ILE A 536 -29.42 2.86 -4.66
C ILE A 536 -29.77 1.71 -3.71
N GLU A 537 -30.07 1.99 -2.43
CA GLU A 537 -30.53 0.95 -1.52
C GLU A 537 -31.94 0.45 -1.91
N ARG A 538 -32.84 1.33 -2.38
CA ARG A 538 -34.14 0.91 -2.95
C ARG A 538 -33.97 -0.01 -4.16
N LEU A 539 -33.16 0.41 -5.15
CA LEU A 539 -32.88 -0.41 -6.33
C LEU A 539 -32.18 -1.74 -5.97
N ARG A 540 -31.31 -1.74 -4.95
CA ARG A 540 -30.66 -2.96 -4.46
C ARG A 540 -31.69 -3.96 -3.91
N VAL A 541 -32.63 -3.51 -3.09
CA VAL A 541 -33.71 -4.35 -2.54
C VAL A 541 -34.65 -4.84 -3.64
N GLU A 542 -34.99 -3.99 -4.62
CA GLU A 542 -35.79 -4.38 -5.77
C GLU A 542 -35.12 -5.52 -6.57
N VAL A 543 -33.83 -5.37 -6.89
CA VAL A 543 -33.03 -6.40 -7.58
C VAL A 543 -32.91 -7.69 -6.76
N GLU A 544 -32.72 -7.58 -5.44
CA GLU A 544 -32.64 -8.72 -4.53
C GLU A 544 -33.96 -9.51 -4.52
N ASN A 545 -35.10 -8.81 -4.51
CA ASN A 545 -36.43 -9.41 -4.62
C ASN A 545 -36.67 -10.07 -6.00
N ARG A 546 -36.30 -9.42 -7.11
CA ARG A 546 -36.42 -10.01 -8.46
C ARG A 546 -35.61 -11.30 -8.60
N ILE A 547 -34.35 -11.30 -8.15
CA ILE A 547 -33.48 -12.49 -8.17
C ILE A 547 -34.01 -13.60 -7.24
N ALA A 548 -34.68 -13.24 -6.13
CA ALA A 548 -35.31 -14.21 -5.25
C ALA A 548 -36.54 -14.87 -5.92
N LEU A 549 -37.36 -14.11 -6.64
CA LEU A 549 -38.49 -14.62 -7.42
C LEU A 549 -38.03 -15.54 -8.56
N GLU A 550 -37.06 -15.11 -9.37
CA GLU A 550 -36.44 -15.94 -10.43
C GLU A 550 -35.91 -17.27 -9.87
N LYS A 551 -35.32 -17.26 -8.66
CA LYS A 551 -34.85 -18.47 -7.97
C LYS A 551 -35.95 -19.35 -7.39
N GLN A 552 -37.14 -18.81 -7.13
CA GLN A 552 -38.31 -19.61 -6.72
C GLN A 552 -38.94 -20.27 -7.95
N GLU A 553 -39.05 -19.55 -9.07
CA GLU A 553 -39.57 -20.07 -10.34
C GLU A 553 -38.66 -21.13 -10.98
N THR A 554 -37.34 -20.98 -10.83
CA THR A 554 -36.34 -21.93 -11.39
C THR A 554 -35.99 -23.09 -10.46
N GLN A 555 -36.53 -23.15 -9.24
CA GLN A 555 -36.40 -24.33 -8.40
C GLN A 555 -37.24 -25.48 -8.98
N PRO A 556 -36.66 -26.67 -9.23
CA PRO A 556 -37.47 -27.83 -9.60
C PRO A 556 -38.40 -28.14 -8.43
N MET A 557 -39.71 -28.11 -8.67
CA MET A 557 -40.71 -28.54 -7.69
C MET A 557 -40.31 -29.91 -7.15
N ARG A 558 -40.22 -30.05 -5.81
CA ARG A 558 -40.09 -31.38 -5.20
C ARG A 558 -41.30 -32.21 -5.62
N LEU A 559 -41.06 -33.48 -5.95
CA LEU A 559 -42.11 -34.43 -6.32
C LEU A 559 -43.26 -34.45 -5.28
N ASP A 560 -42.89 -34.28 -4.01
CA ASP A 560 -43.77 -34.17 -2.83
C ASP A 560 -44.78 -33.00 -2.89
N GLN A 561 -44.50 -31.94 -3.66
CA GLN A 561 -45.41 -30.79 -3.84
C GLN A 561 -46.38 -30.98 -5.00
N ILE A 562 -46.03 -31.82 -5.97
CA ILE A 562 -46.92 -32.27 -7.05
C ILE A 562 -47.88 -33.32 -6.50
N MET A 563 -47.39 -34.23 -5.67
CA MET A 563 -48.22 -35.16 -4.91
C MET A 563 -48.81 -34.51 -3.66
N ARG A 564 -49.70 -33.53 -3.85
CA ARG A 564 -50.70 -33.23 -2.80
C ARG A 564 -51.49 -34.52 -2.56
N PRO A 565 -51.53 -35.07 -1.34
CA PRO A 565 -52.53 -36.07 -1.01
C PRO A 565 -53.89 -35.40 -1.23
N THR A 566 -54.80 -36.07 -1.93
CA THR A 566 -56.22 -35.71 -1.89
C THR A 566 -56.61 -35.64 -0.41
N PRO A 567 -57.30 -34.59 0.06
CA PRO A 567 -57.73 -34.53 1.44
C PRO A 567 -58.59 -35.76 1.70
N VAL A 568 -58.15 -36.61 2.63
CA VAL A 568 -58.93 -37.80 3.03
C VAL A 568 -60.19 -37.27 3.69
N ILE A 569 -61.29 -37.26 2.95
CA ILE A 569 -62.63 -36.98 3.47
C ILE A 569 -63.02 -38.18 4.31
N SER A 570 -62.53 -38.23 5.55
CA SER A 570 -63.05 -39.13 6.58
C SER A 570 -64.45 -38.64 6.93
N GLY A 571 -65.46 -39.29 6.34
CA GLY A 571 -66.83 -38.81 6.37
C GLY A 571 -67.45 -38.80 7.76
N ASN A 572 -68.33 -37.81 7.96
CA ASN A 572 -69.62 -38.01 8.61
C ASN A 572 -70.53 -36.82 8.23
N LEU A 573 -71.09 -36.89 7.02
CA LEU A 573 -72.18 -36.04 6.56
C LEU A 573 -73.32 -36.92 6.01
N PRO A 574 -74.59 -36.54 6.22
CA PRO A 574 -75.77 -37.33 5.85
C PRO A 574 -75.97 -37.38 4.31
N PRO A 575 -76.85 -38.27 3.79
CA PRO A 575 -76.76 -38.73 2.41
C PRO A 575 -77.08 -37.61 1.40
N ALA A 576 -76.19 -37.47 0.42
CA ALA A 576 -76.43 -36.72 -0.80
C ALA A 576 -76.93 -37.66 -1.90
N ASP A 577 -77.69 -37.10 -2.85
CA ASP A 577 -78.32 -37.82 -3.95
C ASP A 577 -77.30 -38.62 -4.79
N LEU A 578 -77.52 -39.94 -4.90
CA LEU A 578 -76.82 -40.75 -5.91
C LEU A 578 -77.55 -40.63 -7.26
N PRO A 579 -76.84 -40.35 -8.37
CA PRO A 579 -77.43 -40.50 -9.69
C PRO A 579 -77.77 -41.97 -9.99
N ASN A 580 -78.90 -42.16 -10.69
CA ASN A 580 -79.54 -43.44 -10.95
C ASN A 580 -78.66 -44.39 -11.82
N PRO A 581 -78.42 -45.66 -11.44
CA PRO A 581 -77.56 -46.60 -12.17
C PRO A 581 -78.12 -47.15 -13.51
N HIS A 582 -78.96 -46.36 -14.21
CA HIS A 582 -79.66 -46.77 -15.44
C HIS A 582 -79.50 -45.80 -16.61
N GLU A 583 -78.52 -44.89 -16.59
CA GLU A 583 -78.21 -44.05 -17.75
C GLU A 583 -77.18 -44.75 -18.68
N PRO A 584 -77.49 -44.96 -19.98
CA PRO A 584 -76.63 -45.71 -20.88
C PRO A 584 -75.40 -44.91 -21.37
N ILE A 585 -74.26 -45.60 -21.42
CA ILE A 585 -72.96 -45.08 -21.87
C ILE A 585 -73.06 -44.56 -23.32
N ARG A 586 -72.61 -43.33 -23.58
CA ARG A 586 -72.33 -42.87 -24.95
C ARG A 586 -70.97 -43.40 -25.43
N MET A 587 -70.97 -43.96 -26.62
CA MET A 587 -69.76 -44.48 -27.29
C MET A 587 -68.91 -43.32 -27.80
N GLU A 588 -67.81 -43.02 -27.12
CA GLU A 588 -66.69 -42.22 -27.66
C GLU A 588 -65.41 -42.39 -26.81
N GLU A 589 -65.54 -42.67 -25.50
CA GLU A 589 -64.41 -43.04 -24.63
C GLU A 589 -64.03 -44.53 -24.71
N THR A 590 -63.72 -45.04 -25.90
CA THR A 590 -62.97 -46.29 -26.07
C THR A 590 -62.14 -46.29 -27.36
N MET A 591 -60.85 -45.99 -27.26
CA MET A 591 -59.81 -47.04 -27.34
C MET A 591 -58.40 -46.46 -27.17
N ASP A 592 -57.60 -47.15 -26.36
CA ASP A 592 -56.18 -46.89 -26.18
C ASP A 592 -55.34 -47.14 -27.45
N GLY A 593 -54.17 -46.49 -27.51
CA GLY A 593 -52.96 -47.29 -27.66
C GLY A 593 -51.95 -46.88 -28.74
N LEU A 594 -50.72 -46.64 -28.26
CA LEU A 594 -49.43 -46.78 -28.96
C LEU A 594 -49.07 -45.82 -30.12
N GLY A 595 -47.98 -45.08 -29.91
CA GLY A 595 -46.79 -45.33 -30.74
C GLY A 595 -46.15 -44.16 -31.50
N SER A 596 -45.12 -43.57 -30.87
CA SER A 596 -43.89 -43.05 -31.51
C SER A 596 -43.97 -41.93 -32.57
N TRP A 597 -43.27 -40.84 -32.25
CA TRP A 597 -42.94 -39.74 -33.18
C TRP A 597 -41.84 -40.10 -34.18
N THR A 598 -42.07 -39.91 -35.48
CA THR A 598 -41.00 -39.57 -36.45
C THR A 598 -41.49 -38.74 -37.64
N LYS A 599 -41.10 -37.45 -37.64
CA LYS A 599 -40.65 -36.59 -38.76
C LYS A 599 -41.40 -36.48 -40.11
N THR A 600 -41.44 -35.21 -40.55
CA THR A 600 -41.35 -34.68 -41.94
C THR A 600 -42.55 -34.83 -42.89
N PRO A 601 -42.67 -33.99 -43.95
CA PRO A 601 -41.95 -32.75 -44.27
C PRO A 601 -42.85 -31.52 -44.52
N SER A 602 -42.22 -30.34 -44.62
CA SER A 602 -42.80 -29.13 -45.24
C SER A 602 -42.74 -29.21 -46.77
N ASN A 603 -43.82 -28.87 -47.48
CA ASN A 603 -43.76 -28.46 -48.89
C ASN A 603 -45.05 -27.74 -49.32
N ALA A 604 -44.91 -26.52 -49.87
CA ALA A 604 -45.78 -25.86 -50.87
C ALA A 604 -47.29 -25.64 -50.52
N SER A 605 -48.01 -24.61 -50.98
CA SER A 605 -47.74 -23.36 -51.75
C SER A 605 -49.07 -22.60 -51.94
N TYR A 606 -49.05 -21.38 -52.50
CA TYR A 606 -50.19 -20.48 -52.82
C TYR A 606 -50.74 -19.71 -51.59
N ASP A 607 -50.68 -18.37 -51.56
CA ASP A 607 -51.36 -17.32 -52.38
C ASP A 607 -52.84 -17.18 -51.95
N ASP A 608 -53.47 -16.00 -51.86
CA ASP A 608 -53.08 -14.61 -52.15
C ASP A 608 -54.07 -13.65 -51.44
N ASN A 609 -53.71 -12.37 -51.23
CA ASN A 609 -54.61 -11.19 -51.16
C ASN A 609 -55.72 -11.12 -50.06
N ASP A 610 -56.32 -9.98 -49.67
CA ASP A 610 -55.97 -8.54 -49.79
C ASP A 610 -56.74 -7.75 -48.69
N ASP A 611 -56.20 -6.58 -48.34
CA ASP A 611 -56.81 -5.27 -47.96
C ASP A 611 -58.05 -5.07 -47.04
N GLU A 612 -57.94 -3.97 -46.27
CA GLU A 612 -58.99 -3.03 -45.78
C GLU A 612 -60.05 -3.55 -44.74
N ASP A 613 -60.63 -2.75 -43.82
CA ASP A 613 -60.63 -1.28 -43.64
C ASP A 613 -60.87 -0.81 -42.16
N HIS A 614 -60.90 0.51 -41.96
CA HIS A 614 -61.09 1.28 -40.71
C HIS A 614 -62.30 0.96 -39.81
N HIS A 615 -62.17 1.22 -38.49
CA HIS A 615 -63.05 2.17 -37.74
C HIS A 615 -62.55 2.44 -36.29
N ALA A 616 -63.13 3.46 -35.63
CA ALA A 616 -62.62 4.10 -34.40
C ALA A 616 -63.53 3.92 -33.17
N THR A 617 -63.02 4.17 -31.94
CA THR A 617 -63.65 5.08 -30.93
C THR A 617 -62.87 5.26 -29.59
N SER A 618 -62.79 6.53 -29.15
CA SER A 618 -62.67 7.15 -27.80
C SER A 618 -62.20 6.40 -26.51
N PRO A 619 -61.45 7.09 -25.60
CA PRO A 619 -61.25 6.71 -24.19
C PRO A 619 -62.28 7.32 -23.21
N LEU A 620 -62.34 6.77 -21.98
CA LEU A 620 -63.12 7.25 -20.81
C LEU A 620 -62.21 7.23 -19.56
N HIS A 621 -62.47 7.95 -18.46
CA HIS A 621 -62.84 9.36 -18.28
C HIS A 621 -62.35 9.77 -16.87
N SER A 622 -62.08 11.05 -16.64
CA SER A 622 -61.68 11.62 -15.34
C SER A 622 -62.79 11.64 -14.28
N GLU A 623 -62.43 11.51 -12.99
CA GLU A 623 -63.21 12.07 -11.88
C GLU A 623 -62.48 13.27 -11.24
N ALA A 624 -63.24 14.31 -10.92
CA ALA A 624 -62.81 15.47 -10.14
C ALA A 624 -63.97 15.90 -9.24
N VAL A 625 -63.68 16.33 -8.01
CA VAL A 625 -64.70 16.72 -7.00
C VAL A 625 -64.46 18.16 -6.53
N HIS A 626 -65.55 18.91 -6.32
CA HIS A 626 -65.57 20.36 -6.14
C HIS A 626 -65.44 20.85 -4.67
N ILE A 627 -65.17 22.15 -4.56
CA ILE A 627 -64.92 22.99 -3.36
C ILE A 627 -66.25 23.44 -2.68
N PRO A 628 -66.23 24.01 -1.46
CA PRO A 628 -66.43 25.46 -1.34
C PRO A 628 -65.57 26.16 -0.23
N GLY A 629 -64.87 27.26 -0.55
CA GLY A 629 -65.17 28.62 -0.01
C GLY A 629 -64.12 29.11 1.00
N VAL A 630 -64.12 30.35 1.54
CA VAL A 630 -64.75 31.65 1.18
C VAL A 630 -64.01 32.78 1.95
N ASN A 631 -63.85 33.98 1.35
CA ASN A 631 -63.21 35.22 1.87
C ASN A 631 -61.70 35.14 2.24
N GLY A 632 -60.85 36.17 2.08
CA GLY A 632 -61.07 37.55 1.63
C GLY A 632 -60.73 38.57 2.73
N ASP A 633 -59.55 39.19 2.66
CA ASP A 633 -59.34 40.63 2.90
C ASP A 633 -57.85 41.05 2.78
N SER A 634 -57.66 42.34 2.52
CA SER A 634 -56.39 43.01 2.25
C SER A 634 -55.77 43.64 3.50
N GLU A 635 -54.43 43.69 3.58
CA GLU A 635 -53.78 44.92 4.04
C GLU A 635 -52.33 45.05 3.53
N ALA A 636 -51.91 46.28 3.26
CA ALA A 636 -50.58 46.63 2.78
C ALA A 636 -49.91 47.59 3.76
N SER A 637 -48.61 47.42 4.04
CA SER A 637 -47.81 48.50 4.64
C SER A 637 -46.31 48.42 4.28
N ASN A 638 -45.91 49.40 3.46
CA ASN A 638 -44.68 50.19 3.53
C ASN A 638 -43.32 49.52 3.78
N ALA A 639 -42.65 49.26 2.66
CA ALA A 639 -41.29 49.72 2.33
C ALA A 639 -40.42 50.41 3.41
N SER A 640 -39.16 49.97 3.50
CA SER A 640 -38.01 50.89 3.43
C SER A 640 -36.75 50.19 2.92
N ILE A 641 -35.98 50.90 2.08
CA ILE A 641 -34.71 50.46 1.50
C ILE A 641 -33.58 50.99 2.39
N TYR A 642 -32.65 50.14 2.84
CA TYR A 642 -31.29 50.58 3.17
C TYR A 642 -30.24 49.50 2.88
N HIS A 643 -29.23 49.87 2.07
CA HIS A 643 -27.96 49.16 1.99
C HIS A 643 -27.24 49.18 3.33
N VAL A 644 -26.73 48.04 3.80
CA VAL A 644 -25.68 47.99 4.83
C VAL A 644 -24.57 47.05 4.37
N ASN A 645 -23.34 47.54 4.46
CA ASN A 645 -22.13 46.83 4.07
C ASN A 645 -21.84 45.64 4.98
N HIS A 646 -21.48 44.47 4.42
CA HIS A 646 -20.75 43.45 5.17
C HIS A 646 -19.24 43.76 5.17
N PRO A 647 -18.58 43.80 6.34
CA PRO A 647 -17.18 44.19 6.44
C PRO A 647 -16.20 43.07 6.07
N VAL A 648 -15.06 43.46 5.51
CA VAL A 648 -13.94 42.57 5.16
C VAL A 648 -13.13 42.20 6.42
N GLU A 649 -13.26 40.97 6.91
CA GLU A 649 -12.42 40.45 8.00
C GLU A 649 -11.03 39.96 7.53
N ARG A 650 -10.15 40.95 7.38
CA ARG A 650 -8.73 40.96 7.81
C ARG A 650 -7.95 39.63 7.83
N ASN A 651 -7.13 39.46 6.79
CA ASN A 651 -5.98 38.54 6.72
C ASN A 651 -5.06 38.57 7.97
N TRP A 652 -4.59 37.39 8.44
CA TRP A 652 -3.53 37.34 9.49
C TRP A 652 -2.19 37.91 9.02
N LEU A 653 -1.95 37.90 7.71
CA LEU A 653 -0.63 38.16 7.08
C LEU A 653 -0.07 39.55 7.40
N THR A 654 -0.93 40.56 7.55
CA THR A 654 -0.51 41.92 7.90
C THR A 654 -0.08 42.05 9.37
N ARG A 655 -0.65 41.26 10.30
CA ARG A 655 -0.16 41.20 11.69
C ARG A 655 1.20 40.52 11.80
N PHE A 656 1.46 39.50 10.98
CA PHE A 656 2.75 38.81 10.98
C PHE A 656 3.87 39.70 10.41
N LEU A 657 3.61 40.41 9.32
CA LEU A 657 4.57 41.35 8.71
C LEU A 657 4.89 42.55 9.61
N HIS A 658 3.92 43.08 10.38
CA HIS A 658 4.20 44.17 11.33
C HIS A 658 5.05 43.76 12.55
N LEU A 659 5.07 42.48 12.92
CA LEU A 659 5.95 41.98 13.99
C LEU A 659 7.39 41.80 13.51
N ALA A 660 7.61 41.41 12.24
CA ALA A 660 8.94 41.20 11.67
C ALA A 660 9.74 42.51 11.44
N VAL A 661 9.08 43.67 11.38
CA VAL A 661 9.73 44.97 11.13
C VAL A 661 10.15 45.69 12.43
N ARG A 662 9.79 45.17 13.61
CA ARG A 662 10.11 45.79 14.92
C ARG A 662 11.32 45.18 15.65
N GLN A 663 12.13 44.38 14.95
CA GLN A 663 13.45 43.91 15.39
C GLN A 663 14.51 44.17 14.30
N ARG A 664 14.82 45.45 14.14
CA ARG A 664 16.08 45.98 13.59
C ARG A 664 16.52 47.14 14.45
#